data_AF-A0A841HY60-F1
#
_entry.id   AF-A0A841HY60-F1
#
_cell.length_a   1.000
_cell.length_b   1.000
_cell.length_c   1.000
_cell.angle_alpha   90.00
_cell.angle_beta   90.00
_cell.angle_gamma   90.00
#
_symmetry.space_group_name_H-M   'P 1'
#
loop_
_entity.id
_entity.type
_entity.pdbx_description
1 polymer ?
#
loop_
_entity_poly.entity_id
_entity_poly.type
_entity_poly.pdbx_seq_one_letter_code
_entity_poly.pdbx_strand_id
1 'polypeptide(L)'
;MDDWLSLVELYEYKVADLAAGREPRGGVRSILQLRETLLGAPLESATLKRFRSTDRILRSIRRGVTPASAAAMDLDLTQVPSATPPRDMDLESIAPPPPPQDEEALILRQLAEAAWRAGLEDEVHTLASRYRRESGYVTLRALHALSSNLEAHAADPQGATDLNLSRFTLHMPVPSENDPLVSPHDPEVARAIVNTLLEQVLEFDALFPRLALPPRERLAYLRRAAMLIADRPFQGRPRSGKGPTAAELKLALESAQREVMGAAAKQELLGRLQAQYDAARAREQQENQALTREQAQIRQSFIAFFELLRQLLPESLGGSAPEPAVPEGVLFARHPQRRLERVSDPMFPRLALRLTQPGSATVGGIHLSWAPQPGGRRWNLEVGGAEYGLSRQLNVPLEGHEVRAYQVEDYLLIDVVESQQQGVGDLLRLARATAVLLEPGEHYLNLRLARGAVAMLRDGRVDPASLGPESARKYGNAPLDQLCSFARKGAESLLGRYGRLPETELRRAFDEVARLLGESAAPRRAAYLFERLREAASIGPRNATSLGSNVVDGNVVENAQQVALLAYRGEPLTVMVGGRALTLRADSEGEVTVVLPGLPPQAVGDILIYPMPDSSAVIARQGLRLAVGMHPYLH
;
A
#
# COMPACT_ATOMS: atom_id res chain seq x y z
N MET A 1 -49.65 27.41 20.78
CA MET A 1 -49.44 25.97 20.53
C MET A 1 -50.05 25.51 19.20
N ASP A 2 -50.91 26.30 18.53
CA ASP A 2 -51.59 25.93 17.27
C ASP A 2 -50.82 26.14 15.95
N ASP A 3 -49.63 26.75 15.98
CA ASP A 3 -48.89 27.09 14.75
C ASP A 3 -48.33 25.85 14.03
N TRP A 4 -47.88 24.84 14.79
CA TRP A 4 -47.28 23.63 14.19
C TRP A 4 -48.32 22.72 13.55
N LEU A 5 -49.52 22.64 14.13
CA LEU A 5 -50.63 21.89 13.56
C LEU A 5 -51.06 22.51 12.22
N SER A 6 -51.20 23.85 12.18
CA SER A 6 -51.53 24.59 10.97
C SER A 6 -50.50 24.41 9.85
N LEU A 7 -49.21 24.33 10.20
CA LEU A 7 -48.14 24.07 9.22
C LEU A 7 -48.14 22.62 8.72
N VAL A 8 -48.51 21.64 9.55
CA VAL A 8 -48.69 20.25 9.12
C VAL A 8 -49.92 20.11 8.21
N GLU A 9 -51.02 20.80 8.51
CA GLU A 9 -52.21 20.82 7.64
C GLU A 9 -51.93 21.50 6.30
N LEU A 10 -51.15 22.59 6.30
CA LEU A 10 -50.70 23.23 5.07
C LEU A 10 -49.77 22.31 4.26
N TYR A 11 -48.91 21.54 4.93
CA TYR A 11 -48.06 20.54 4.28
C TYR A 11 -48.88 19.40 3.66
N GLU A 12 -49.87 18.88 4.40
CA GLU A 12 -50.82 17.88 3.92
C GLU A 12 -51.59 18.35 2.69
N TYR A 13 -52.15 19.55 2.73
CA TYR A 13 -52.90 20.13 1.62
C TYR A 13 -52.03 20.24 0.35
N LYS A 14 -50.79 20.73 0.47
CA LYS A 14 -49.89 20.89 -0.68
C LYS A 14 -49.38 19.56 -1.24
N VAL A 15 -49.12 18.57 -0.39
CA VAL A 15 -48.74 17.22 -0.83
C VAL A 15 -49.92 16.52 -1.51
N ALA A 16 -51.15 16.74 -1.04
CA ALA A 16 -52.36 16.23 -1.68
C ALA A 16 -52.60 16.84 -3.07
N ASP A 17 -52.39 18.15 -3.24
CA ASP A 17 -52.45 18.78 -4.56
C ASP A 17 -51.41 18.20 -5.52
N LEU A 18 -50.18 17.97 -5.05
CA LEU A 18 -49.12 17.34 -5.84
C LEU A 18 -49.44 15.87 -6.18
N ALA A 19 -50.06 15.12 -5.25
CA ALA A 19 -50.50 13.75 -5.46
C ALA A 19 -51.63 13.65 -6.50
N ALA A 20 -52.49 14.67 -6.58
CA ALA A 20 -53.55 14.80 -7.56
C ALA A 20 -53.07 15.34 -8.91
N GLY A 21 -51.76 15.56 -9.09
CA GLY A 21 -51.17 16.10 -10.33
C GLY A 21 -51.43 17.60 -10.55
N ARG A 22 -51.90 18.32 -9.53
CA ARG A 22 -52.09 19.78 -9.57
C ARG A 22 -50.84 20.49 -9.04
N GLU A 23 -50.56 21.69 -9.54
CA GLU A 23 -49.42 22.47 -9.06
C GLU A 23 -49.74 23.13 -7.70
N PRO A 24 -49.00 22.81 -6.62
CA PRO A 24 -49.27 23.36 -5.28
C PRO A 24 -48.91 24.84 -5.23
N ARG A 25 -49.69 25.64 -4.48
CA ARG A 25 -49.41 27.08 -4.30
C ARG A 25 -48.00 27.31 -3.71
N GLY A 26 -47.13 27.98 -4.46
CA GLY A 26 -45.71 28.18 -4.13
C GLY A 26 -44.74 27.13 -4.71
N GLY A 27 -45.24 26.23 -5.54
CA GLY A 27 -44.46 25.20 -6.23
C GLY A 27 -43.88 24.13 -5.30
N VAL A 28 -43.23 23.13 -5.91
CA VAL A 28 -42.64 21.97 -5.21
C VAL A 28 -41.58 22.40 -4.18
N ARG A 29 -40.88 23.52 -4.42
CA ARG A 29 -39.90 24.07 -3.48
C ARG A 29 -40.53 24.48 -2.13
N SER A 30 -41.75 25.03 -2.14
CA SER A 30 -42.43 25.40 -0.90
C SER A 30 -42.81 24.20 -0.05
N ILE A 31 -43.05 23.03 -0.66
CA ILE A 31 -43.30 21.77 0.05
C ILE A 31 -42.02 21.30 0.74
N LEU A 32 -40.88 21.36 0.05
CA LEU A 32 -39.59 20.93 0.60
C LEU A 32 -39.13 21.82 1.76
N GLN A 33 -39.39 23.13 1.69
CA GLN A 33 -39.10 24.06 2.80
C GLN A 33 -39.99 23.81 4.03
N LEU A 34 -41.29 23.54 3.82
CA LEU A 34 -42.19 23.14 4.90
C LEU A 34 -41.76 21.81 5.53
N ARG A 35 -41.32 20.85 4.71
CA ARG A 35 -40.79 19.55 5.16
C ARG A 35 -39.56 19.71 6.05
N GLU A 36 -38.59 20.52 5.65
CA GLU A 36 -37.38 20.76 6.45
C GLU A 36 -37.71 21.44 7.79
N THR A 37 -38.63 22.40 7.76
CA THR A 37 -39.10 23.10 8.96
C THR A 37 -39.80 22.15 9.93
N LEU A 38 -40.64 21.24 9.43
CA LEU A 38 -41.37 20.25 10.23
C LEU A 38 -40.50 19.08 10.72
N LEU A 39 -39.37 18.79 10.07
CA LEU A 39 -38.41 17.76 10.53
C LEU A 39 -37.63 18.20 11.78
N GLY A 40 -37.43 19.52 11.96
CA GLY A 40 -36.76 20.08 13.13
C GLY A 40 -37.72 20.54 14.24
N ALA A 41 -39.04 20.46 14.03
CA ALA A 41 -40.04 20.96 14.98
C ALA A 41 -40.37 19.95 16.09
N PRO A 42 -40.62 20.39 17.33
CA PRO A 42 -41.05 19.54 18.43
C PRO A 42 -42.55 19.19 18.28
N LEU A 43 -42.89 18.32 17.33
CA LEU A 43 -44.26 17.91 17.04
C LEU A 43 -44.78 16.91 18.08
N GLU A 44 -46.01 17.14 18.57
CA GLU A 44 -46.71 16.18 19.41
C GLU A 44 -46.98 14.86 18.68
N SER A 45 -47.15 13.76 19.42
CA SER A 45 -47.15 12.41 18.88
C SER A 45 -48.24 12.14 17.84
N ALA A 46 -49.41 12.77 17.94
CA ALA A 46 -50.49 12.65 16.96
C ALA A 46 -50.15 13.39 15.66
N THR A 47 -49.66 14.63 15.77
CA THR A 47 -49.26 15.50 14.65
C THR A 47 -48.02 14.97 13.93
N LEU A 48 -47.08 14.35 14.67
CA LEU A 48 -45.90 13.70 14.10
C LEU A 48 -46.25 12.47 13.25
N LYS A 49 -47.25 11.68 13.67
CA LYS A 49 -47.74 10.53 12.89
C LYS A 49 -48.35 11.00 11.56
N ARG A 50 -49.19 12.04 11.60
CA ARG A 50 -49.78 12.70 10.43
C ARG A 50 -48.72 13.26 9.47
N PHE A 51 -47.72 13.95 9.99
CA PHE A 51 -46.60 14.41 9.17
C PHE A 51 -45.83 13.26 8.51
N ARG A 52 -45.54 12.18 9.25
CA ARG A 52 -44.81 11.02 8.73
C ARG A 52 -45.58 10.25 7.65
N SER A 53 -46.91 10.10 7.78
CA SER A 53 -47.72 9.48 6.74
C SER A 53 -47.70 10.31 5.45
N THR A 54 -47.86 11.63 5.56
CA THR A 54 -47.84 12.55 4.43
C THR A 54 -46.46 12.64 3.78
N ASP A 55 -45.38 12.58 4.56
CA ASP A 55 -44.01 12.55 4.04
C ASP A 55 -43.72 11.26 3.25
N ARG A 56 -44.33 10.12 3.64
CA ARG A 56 -44.22 8.87 2.86
C ARG A 56 -44.89 9.00 1.49
N ILE A 57 -46.06 9.65 1.42
CA ILE A 57 -46.77 9.92 0.16
C ILE A 57 -45.92 10.83 -0.75
N LEU A 58 -45.32 11.89 -0.19
CA LEU A 58 -44.42 12.74 -0.98
C LEU A 58 -43.20 11.96 -1.50
N ARG A 59 -42.61 11.09 -0.67
CA ARG A 59 -41.48 10.23 -1.08
C ARG A 59 -41.88 9.21 -2.15
N SER A 60 -43.08 8.64 -2.09
CA SER A 60 -43.56 7.71 -3.12
C SER A 60 -43.78 8.41 -4.46
N ILE A 61 -44.35 9.63 -4.45
CA ILE A 61 -44.49 10.47 -5.64
C ILE A 61 -43.12 10.82 -6.23
N ARG A 62 -42.14 11.21 -5.41
CA ARG A 62 -40.76 11.50 -5.87
C ARG A 62 -40.00 10.27 -6.39
N ARG A 63 -40.43 9.06 -5.99
CA ARG A 63 -39.90 7.78 -6.48
C ARG A 63 -40.65 7.26 -7.71
N GLY A 64 -41.63 8.00 -8.24
CA GLY A 64 -42.40 7.61 -9.43
C GLY A 64 -43.40 6.47 -9.20
N VAL A 65 -43.77 6.19 -7.94
CA VAL A 65 -44.71 5.12 -7.57
C VAL A 65 -46.11 5.71 -7.39
N THR A 66 -47.11 5.17 -8.10
CA THR A 66 -48.49 5.68 -8.06
C THR A 66 -49.15 5.49 -6.69
N PRO A 67 -49.96 6.47 -6.22
CA PRO A 67 -50.43 6.54 -4.83
C PRO A 67 -51.46 5.46 -4.42
N ALA A 68 -52.00 4.68 -5.36
CA ALA A 68 -52.96 3.60 -5.09
C ALA A 68 -52.35 2.38 -4.38
N SER A 69 -51.02 2.17 -4.50
CA SER A 69 -50.33 1.04 -3.86
C SER A 69 -50.02 1.28 -2.37
N ALA A 70 -50.01 2.54 -1.92
CA ALA A 70 -49.69 2.89 -0.53
C ALA A 70 -50.88 2.81 0.44
N ALA A 71 -52.12 2.84 -0.05
CA ALA A 71 -53.33 2.78 0.79
C ALA A 71 -53.82 1.34 1.08
N ALA A 72 -53.27 0.32 0.40
CA ALA A 72 -53.69 -1.08 0.52
C ALA A 72 -52.94 -1.89 1.61
N MET A 73 -51.98 -1.28 2.33
CA MET A 73 -51.17 -1.96 3.36
C MET A 73 -51.65 -1.75 4.81
N ASP A 74 -52.87 -1.23 5.04
CA ASP A 74 -53.31 -0.83 6.39
C ASP A 74 -54.65 -1.45 6.87
N LEU A 75 -55.07 -2.60 6.32
CA LEU A 75 -56.24 -3.33 6.82
C LEU A 75 -55.96 -4.83 6.91
N ASP A 76 -55.18 -5.26 7.90
CA ASP A 76 -55.30 -6.64 8.38
C ASP A 76 -54.88 -6.80 9.84
N LEU A 77 -55.74 -6.36 10.76
CA LEU A 77 -55.82 -6.86 12.13
C LEU A 77 -57.27 -6.75 12.61
N THR A 78 -58.07 -7.78 12.33
CA THR A 78 -59.07 -8.43 13.19
C THR A 78 -60.20 -9.03 12.34
N GLN A 79 -60.28 -10.37 12.25
CA GLN A 79 -61.47 -11.20 12.50
C GLN A 79 -61.37 -12.58 11.80
N VAL A 80 -61.68 -13.64 12.54
CA VAL A 80 -62.01 -15.01 12.13
C VAL A 80 -63.52 -15.16 12.45
N PRO A 81 -64.42 -15.90 11.73
CA PRO A 81 -64.22 -17.24 11.16
C PRO A 81 -65.05 -17.69 9.91
N SER A 82 -64.72 -18.92 9.45
CA SER A 82 -65.60 -19.99 8.88
C SER A 82 -65.89 -20.15 7.37
N ALA A 83 -65.41 -21.30 6.85
CA ALA A 83 -65.94 -22.30 5.87
C ALA A 83 -67.05 -21.88 4.87
N THR A 84 -67.01 -22.20 3.56
CA THR A 84 -66.92 -23.52 2.86
C THR A 84 -66.76 -23.25 1.33
N PRO A 85 -66.23 -24.15 0.46
CA PRO A 85 -65.69 -23.87 -0.88
C PRO A 85 -66.77 -24.06 -2.00
N PRO A 86 -66.57 -23.67 -3.30
CA PRO A 86 -65.73 -24.45 -4.25
C PRO A 86 -65.16 -23.74 -5.52
N ARG A 87 -64.27 -24.48 -6.20
CA ARG A 87 -64.02 -24.57 -7.67
C ARG A 87 -63.04 -23.63 -8.37
N ASP A 88 -61.84 -24.18 -8.60
CA ASP A 88 -61.27 -24.56 -9.91
C ASP A 88 -61.22 -23.50 -11.03
N MET A 89 -60.00 -22.99 -11.25
CA MET A 89 -59.18 -23.15 -12.47
C MET A 89 -58.40 -21.88 -12.82
N ASP A 90 -57.13 -21.91 -12.39
CA ASP A 90 -55.93 -21.68 -13.19
C ASP A 90 -55.93 -20.54 -14.21
N LEU A 91 -55.35 -19.42 -13.77
CA LEU A 91 -54.47 -18.63 -14.61
C LEU A 91 -53.13 -18.51 -13.88
N GLU A 92 -52.15 -19.30 -14.31
CA GLU A 92 -50.74 -19.12 -13.98
C GLU A 92 -50.34 -17.67 -14.31
N SER A 93 -50.34 -16.82 -13.29
CA SER A 93 -49.57 -15.57 -13.32
C SER A 93 -48.11 -15.97 -13.14
N ILE A 94 -47.47 -16.36 -14.25
CA ILE A 94 -46.02 -16.36 -14.35
C ILE A 94 -45.62 -14.90 -14.24
N ALA A 95 -45.28 -14.46 -13.03
CA ALA A 95 -44.47 -13.27 -12.87
C ALA A 95 -43.23 -13.46 -13.76
N PRO A 96 -42.91 -12.52 -14.67
CA PRO A 96 -41.72 -12.67 -15.50
C PRO A 96 -40.53 -12.88 -14.55
N PRO A 97 -39.66 -13.87 -14.82
CA PRO A 97 -38.47 -14.03 -14.02
C PRO A 97 -37.72 -12.69 -13.98
N PRO A 98 -37.10 -12.33 -12.84
CA PRO A 98 -36.22 -11.16 -12.81
C PRO A 98 -35.25 -11.27 -14.00
N PRO A 99 -34.95 -10.17 -14.71
CA PRO A 99 -34.06 -10.23 -15.86
C PRO A 99 -32.78 -10.95 -15.45
N PRO A 100 -32.21 -11.82 -16.30
CA PRO A 100 -30.98 -12.52 -15.97
C PRO A 100 -29.95 -11.49 -15.55
N GLN A 101 -29.44 -11.62 -14.33
CA GLN A 101 -28.31 -10.80 -13.89
C GLN A 101 -27.20 -11.01 -14.90
N ASP A 102 -26.67 -9.91 -15.44
CA ASP A 102 -25.57 -9.95 -16.39
C ASP A 102 -24.32 -10.44 -15.65
N GLU A 103 -24.12 -11.77 -15.64
CA GLU A 103 -23.02 -12.46 -14.95
C GLU A 103 -21.67 -11.89 -15.39
N GLU A 104 -21.49 -11.60 -16.69
CA GLU A 104 -20.26 -11.01 -17.20
C GLU A 104 -20.05 -9.60 -16.62
N ALA A 105 -21.10 -8.78 -16.53
CA ALA A 105 -20.98 -7.47 -15.90
C ALA A 105 -20.59 -7.55 -14.41
N LEU A 106 -21.06 -8.57 -13.69
CA LEU A 106 -20.67 -8.81 -12.30
C LEU A 106 -19.18 -9.18 -12.21
N ILE A 107 -18.71 -10.10 -13.05
CA ILE A 107 -17.30 -10.53 -13.09
C ILE A 107 -16.38 -9.36 -13.44
N LEU A 108 -16.75 -8.54 -14.43
CA LEU A 108 -15.97 -7.37 -14.84
C LEU A 108 -15.89 -6.31 -13.74
N ARG A 109 -16.94 -6.15 -12.92
CA ARG A 109 -16.89 -5.29 -11.71
C ARG A 109 -15.93 -5.85 -10.68
N GLN A 110 -15.96 -7.15 -10.41
CA GLN A 110 -15.02 -7.79 -9.48
C GLN A 110 -13.57 -7.63 -9.93
N LEU A 111 -13.30 -7.74 -11.23
CA LEU A 111 -11.97 -7.48 -11.79
C LEU A 111 -11.53 -6.02 -11.61
N ALA A 112 -12.42 -5.06 -11.88
CA ALA A 112 -12.14 -3.64 -11.69
C ALA A 112 -11.88 -3.30 -10.21
N GLU A 113 -12.67 -3.87 -9.31
CA GLU A 113 -12.49 -3.74 -7.86
C GLU A 113 -11.15 -4.34 -7.39
N ALA A 114 -10.77 -5.52 -7.89
CA ALA A 114 -9.49 -6.15 -7.58
C ALA A 114 -8.30 -5.28 -8.04
N ALA A 115 -8.36 -4.74 -9.26
CA ALA A 115 -7.33 -3.85 -9.78
C ALA A 115 -7.23 -2.54 -9.00
N TRP A 116 -8.36 -1.95 -8.64
CA TRP A 116 -8.42 -0.75 -7.81
C TRP A 116 -7.85 -1.01 -6.40
N ARG A 117 -8.21 -2.14 -5.75
CA ARG A 117 -7.71 -2.50 -4.42
C ARG A 117 -6.19 -2.67 -4.41
N ALA A 118 -5.63 -3.31 -5.43
CA ALA A 118 -4.19 -3.44 -5.56
C ALA A 118 -3.48 -2.08 -5.75
N GLY A 119 -4.05 -1.15 -6.53
CA GLY A 119 -3.53 0.22 -6.62
C GLY A 119 -3.57 0.97 -5.28
N LEU A 120 -4.63 0.74 -4.49
CA LEU A 120 -4.78 1.33 -3.17
C LEU A 120 -3.74 0.80 -2.16
N GLU A 121 -3.32 -0.46 -2.28
CA GLU A 121 -2.23 -1.03 -1.47
C GLU A 121 -0.87 -0.35 -1.73
N ASP A 122 -0.58 0.06 -2.96
CA ASP A 122 0.63 0.83 -3.27
C ASP A 122 0.60 2.23 -2.64
N GLU A 123 -0.57 2.86 -2.67
CA GLU A 123 -0.79 4.14 -2.01
C GLU A 123 -0.60 4.02 -0.50
N VAL A 124 -1.04 2.92 0.12
CA VAL A 124 -0.76 2.62 1.54
C VAL A 124 0.74 2.55 1.80
N HIS A 125 1.52 1.88 0.94
CA HIS A 125 2.98 1.83 1.08
C HIS A 125 3.62 3.22 0.99
N THR A 126 3.13 4.05 0.06
CA THR A 126 3.59 5.44 -0.13
C THR A 126 3.25 6.31 1.07
N LEU A 127 2.02 6.23 1.58
CA LEU A 127 1.56 6.95 2.76
C LEU A 127 2.32 6.54 4.03
N ALA A 128 2.51 5.24 4.26
CA ALA A 128 3.29 4.73 5.39
C ALA A 128 4.73 5.25 5.36
N SER A 129 5.37 5.21 4.19
CA SER A 129 6.72 5.75 3.99
C SER A 129 6.79 7.27 4.19
N ARG A 130 5.76 8.02 3.78
CA ARG A 130 5.64 9.46 4.03
C ARG A 130 5.54 9.75 5.52
N TYR A 131 4.62 9.09 6.24
CA TYR A 131 4.38 9.34 7.66
C TYR A 131 5.55 8.90 8.55
N ARG A 132 6.31 7.89 8.13
CA ARG A 132 7.56 7.49 8.80
C ARG A 132 8.66 8.56 8.75
N ARG A 133 8.59 9.50 7.80
CA ARG A 133 9.54 10.63 7.71
C ARG A 133 9.11 11.84 8.54
N GLU A 134 7.91 11.83 9.11
CA GLU A 134 7.45 12.91 9.99
C GLU A 134 8.21 12.89 11.31
N SER A 135 8.60 14.07 11.79
CA SER A 135 9.19 14.21 13.12
C SER A 135 8.19 13.70 14.18
N GLY A 136 8.67 12.81 15.06
CA GLY A 136 7.88 12.22 16.12
C GLY A 136 6.74 11.30 15.68
N TYR A 137 6.70 10.87 14.41
CA TYR A 137 5.73 9.90 13.88
C TYR A 137 4.27 10.23 14.23
N VAL A 138 3.93 11.52 14.30
CA VAL A 138 2.69 12.01 14.92
C VAL A 138 1.46 11.38 14.26
N THR A 139 1.43 11.32 12.94
CA THR A 139 0.31 10.72 12.20
C THR A 139 0.19 9.22 12.50
N LEU A 140 1.28 8.44 12.44
CA LEU A 140 1.25 7.00 12.73
C LEU A 140 0.78 6.71 14.15
N ARG A 141 1.26 7.47 15.15
CA ARG A 141 0.82 7.32 16.55
C ARG A 141 -0.67 7.63 16.72
N ALA A 142 -1.16 8.68 16.05
CA ALA A 142 -2.57 9.06 16.09
C ALA A 142 -3.46 8.00 15.41
N LEU A 143 -3.04 7.45 14.27
CA LEU A 143 -3.75 6.38 13.55
C LEU A 143 -3.78 5.07 14.35
N HIS A 144 -2.67 4.70 15.00
CA HIS A 144 -2.63 3.55 15.89
C HIS A 144 -3.62 3.69 17.05
N ALA A 145 -3.64 4.87 17.69
CA ALA A 145 -4.61 5.16 18.74
C ALA A 145 -6.05 5.10 18.22
N LEU A 146 -6.32 5.64 17.03
CA LEU A 146 -7.66 5.57 16.42
C LEU A 146 -8.13 4.13 16.24
N SER A 147 -7.31 3.26 15.63
CA SER A 147 -7.67 1.85 15.41
C SER A 147 -7.95 1.14 16.73
N SER A 148 -7.05 1.28 17.71
CA SER A 148 -7.16 0.64 19.01
C SER A 148 -8.42 1.08 19.78
N ASN A 149 -8.76 2.38 19.72
CA ASN A 149 -9.95 2.89 20.39
C ASN A 149 -11.25 2.48 19.68
N LEU A 150 -11.24 2.39 18.34
CA LEU A 150 -12.39 1.90 17.58
C LEU A 150 -12.66 0.42 17.85
N GLU A 151 -11.62 -0.40 17.91
CA GLU A 151 -11.73 -1.82 18.28
C GLU A 151 -12.27 -1.98 19.70
N ALA A 152 -11.72 -1.23 20.66
CA ALA A 152 -12.22 -1.25 22.05
C ALA A 152 -13.69 -0.80 22.13
N HIS A 153 -14.08 0.25 21.40
CA HIS A 153 -15.46 0.73 21.36
C HIS A 153 -16.41 -0.28 20.72
N ALA A 154 -15.97 -0.97 19.67
CA ALA A 154 -16.75 -2.03 19.01
C ALA A 154 -16.89 -3.29 19.87
N ALA A 155 -15.92 -3.58 20.73
CA ALA A 155 -15.96 -4.70 21.67
C ALA A 155 -16.94 -4.46 22.84
N ASP A 156 -17.17 -3.19 23.24
CA ASP A 156 -18.18 -2.84 24.23
C ASP A 156 -19.60 -3.03 23.66
N PRO A 157 -20.48 -3.83 24.30
CA PRO A 157 -21.87 -3.98 23.87
C PRO A 157 -22.63 -2.67 23.62
N GLN A 158 -22.34 -1.61 24.38
CA GLN A 158 -22.99 -0.32 24.18
C GLN A 158 -22.39 0.47 23.02
N GLY A 159 -21.07 0.42 22.83
CA GLY A 159 -20.38 1.08 21.73
C GLY A 159 -20.61 0.41 20.38
N ALA A 160 -20.79 -0.92 20.35
CA ALA A 160 -21.03 -1.70 19.14
C ALA A 160 -22.30 -1.30 18.35
N THR A 161 -23.20 -0.51 18.96
CA THR A 161 -24.44 -0.02 18.33
C THR A 161 -24.52 1.50 18.26
N ASP A 162 -23.47 2.22 18.70
CA ASP A 162 -23.47 3.67 18.84
C ASP A 162 -23.10 4.39 17.53
N LEU A 163 -24.08 4.52 16.64
CA LEU A 163 -23.94 5.19 15.34
C LEU A 163 -23.46 6.65 15.44
N ASN A 164 -23.72 7.31 16.57
CA ASN A 164 -23.44 8.73 16.78
C ASN A 164 -22.16 8.98 17.59
N LEU A 165 -21.47 7.94 18.07
CA LEU A 165 -20.31 8.04 18.95
C LEU A 165 -20.60 8.84 20.23
N SER A 166 -21.85 8.84 20.68
CA SER A 166 -22.31 9.57 21.86
C SER A 166 -21.73 9.04 23.18
N ARG A 167 -21.34 7.76 23.20
CA ARG A 167 -20.77 7.04 24.33
C ARG A 167 -19.30 6.67 24.08
N PHE A 168 -18.68 7.26 23.06
CA PHE A 168 -17.29 6.99 22.74
C PHE A 168 -16.37 7.44 23.88
N THR A 169 -15.56 6.51 24.38
CA THR A 169 -14.58 6.75 25.45
C THR A 169 -13.19 6.43 24.97
N LEU A 170 -12.23 7.30 25.32
CA LEU A 170 -10.82 7.06 25.02
C LEU A 170 -10.25 5.99 25.97
N HIS A 171 -9.98 4.81 25.44
CA HIS A 171 -9.31 3.69 26.13
C HIS A 171 -7.79 3.78 26.03
N MET A 172 -7.27 4.20 24.88
CA MET A 172 -5.85 4.32 24.63
C MET A 172 -5.50 5.77 24.28
N PRO A 173 -4.69 6.48 25.10
CA PRO A 173 -4.17 7.79 24.72
C PRO A 173 -3.23 7.65 23.52
N VAL A 174 -3.02 8.75 22.78
CA VAL A 174 -2.02 8.79 21.72
C VAL A 174 -0.65 8.45 22.32
N PRO A 175 0.03 7.39 21.82
CA PRO A 175 1.31 6.92 22.35
C PRO A 175 2.38 8.01 22.35
N SER A 176 3.43 7.82 23.15
CA SER A 176 4.61 8.71 23.12
C SER A 176 5.44 8.48 21.85
N GLU A 177 6.29 9.44 21.46
CA GLU A 177 7.21 9.28 20.31
C GLU A 177 8.08 8.02 20.40
N ASN A 178 8.62 7.73 21.59
CA ASN A 178 9.51 6.58 21.84
C ASN A 178 8.79 5.43 22.56
N ASP A 179 7.49 5.24 22.31
CA ASP A 179 6.75 4.12 22.92
C ASP A 179 7.23 2.78 22.33
N PRO A 180 7.88 1.91 23.12
CA PRO A 180 8.45 0.67 22.62
C PRO A 180 7.39 -0.33 22.13
N LEU A 181 6.13 -0.19 22.58
CA LEU A 181 5.06 -1.10 22.21
C LEU A 181 4.50 -0.83 20.81
N VAL A 182 4.70 0.38 20.28
CA VAL A 182 4.16 0.80 18.98
C VAL A 182 5.23 0.79 17.90
N SER A 183 6.49 1.09 18.24
CA SER A 183 7.65 1.06 17.32
C SER A 183 7.37 1.62 15.90
N PRO A 184 6.80 2.85 15.78
CA PRO A 184 6.33 3.39 14.49
C PRO A 184 7.47 3.69 13.48
N HIS A 185 8.73 3.55 13.90
CA HIS A 185 9.89 3.64 13.02
C HIS A 185 10.05 2.42 12.11
N ASP A 186 9.45 1.28 12.47
CA ASP A 186 9.55 0.05 11.69
C ASP A 186 8.69 0.18 10.42
N PRO A 187 9.25 -0.05 9.21
CA PRO A 187 8.51 0.07 7.97
C PRO A 187 7.29 -0.86 7.89
N GLU A 188 7.36 -2.08 8.42
CA GLU A 188 6.25 -3.03 8.37
C GLU A 188 5.15 -2.64 9.35
N VAL A 189 5.51 -2.15 10.53
CA VAL A 189 4.52 -1.66 11.52
C VAL A 189 3.83 -0.40 11.00
N ALA A 190 4.56 0.55 10.42
CA ALA A 190 3.98 1.74 9.82
C ALA A 190 2.97 1.41 8.71
N ARG A 191 3.31 0.42 7.86
CA ARG A 191 2.41 -0.09 6.82
C ARG A 191 1.18 -0.76 7.41
N ALA A 192 1.35 -1.61 8.42
CA ALA A 192 0.25 -2.28 9.11
C ALA A 192 -0.73 -1.27 9.70
N ILE A 193 -0.25 -0.23 10.40
CA ILE A 193 -1.11 0.81 10.99
C ILE A 193 -1.99 1.48 9.93
N VAL A 194 -1.43 1.90 8.80
CA VAL A 194 -2.20 2.56 7.73
C VAL A 194 -3.18 1.58 7.09
N ASN A 195 -2.75 0.34 6.85
CA ASN A 195 -3.58 -0.71 6.26
C ASN A 195 -4.78 -1.08 7.14
N THR A 196 -4.60 -1.15 8.47
CA THR A 196 -5.70 -1.42 9.41
C THR A 196 -6.82 -0.39 9.31
N LEU A 197 -6.49 0.91 9.18
CA LEU A 197 -7.53 1.93 8.98
C LEU A 197 -8.25 1.77 7.65
N LEU A 198 -7.52 1.37 6.61
CA LEU A 198 -8.10 1.14 5.31
C LEU A 198 -9.07 -0.05 5.35
N GLU A 199 -8.67 -1.15 5.97
CA GLU A 199 -9.51 -2.33 6.20
C GLU A 199 -10.75 -1.98 7.03
N GLN A 200 -10.63 -1.10 8.03
CA GLN A 200 -11.80 -0.59 8.78
C GLN A 200 -12.82 0.13 7.89
N VAL A 201 -12.41 0.70 6.76
CA VAL A 201 -13.35 1.27 5.77
C VAL A 201 -13.90 0.18 4.84
N LEU A 202 -13.02 -0.65 4.27
CA LEU A 202 -13.34 -1.62 3.23
C LEU A 202 -14.17 -2.79 3.77
N GLU A 203 -13.75 -3.34 4.91
CA GLU A 203 -14.34 -4.51 5.57
C GLU A 203 -15.17 -4.10 6.80
N PHE A 204 -15.76 -2.91 6.76
CA PHE A 204 -16.47 -2.31 7.89
C PHE A 204 -17.53 -3.23 8.49
N ASP A 205 -18.34 -3.91 7.66
CA ASP A 205 -19.41 -4.79 8.18
C ASP A 205 -18.84 -6.05 8.87
N ALA A 206 -17.66 -6.51 8.47
CA ALA A 206 -17.00 -7.64 9.11
C ALA A 206 -16.40 -7.24 10.47
N LEU A 207 -15.81 -6.04 10.55
CA LEU A 207 -15.16 -5.52 11.75
C LEU A 207 -16.15 -4.90 12.75
N PHE A 208 -17.25 -4.34 12.25
CA PHE A 208 -18.28 -3.66 13.02
C PHE A 208 -19.69 -4.18 12.70
N PRO A 209 -19.97 -5.49 12.87
CA PRO A 209 -21.19 -6.13 12.36
C PRO A 209 -22.48 -5.63 13.00
N ARG A 210 -22.39 -4.97 14.16
CA ARG A 210 -23.54 -4.40 14.89
C ARG A 210 -23.82 -2.94 14.51
N LEU A 211 -22.93 -2.28 13.77
CA LEU A 211 -23.11 -0.92 13.26
C LEU A 211 -23.71 -0.98 11.84
N ALA A 212 -25.03 -0.81 11.75
CA ALA A 212 -25.75 -0.76 10.47
C ALA A 212 -25.57 0.61 9.77
N LEU A 213 -24.36 0.91 9.30
CA LEU A 213 -24.02 2.14 8.57
C LEU A 213 -24.00 1.89 7.05
N PRO A 214 -24.67 2.75 6.24
CA PRO A 214 -24.52 2.72 4.80
C PRO A 214 -23.04 2.89 4.39
N PRO A 215 -22.55 2.21 3.33
CA PRO A 215 -21.16 2.31 2.88
C PRO A 215 -20.63 3.76 2.74
N ARG A 216 -21.47 4.64 2.21
CA ARG A 216 -21.15 6.07 2.01
C ARG A 216 -20.91 6.86 3.30
N GLU A 217 -21.38 6.37 4.44
CA GLU A 217 -21.27 7.08 5.73
C GLU A 217 -20.11 6.57 6.60
N ARG A 218 -19.48 5.45 6.23
CA ARG A 218 -18.42 4.79 7.01
C ARG A 218 -17.20 5.68 7.21
N LEU A 219 -16.71 6.31 6.14
CA LEU A 219 -15.56 7.22 6.23
C LEU A 219 -15.85 8.43 7.14
N ALA A 220 -17.07 8.98 7.07
CA ALA A 220 -17.49 10.08 7.92
C ALA A 220 -17.57 9.66 9.40
N TYR A 221 -18.06 8.45 9.68
CA TYR A 221 -18.09 7.88 11.02
C TYR A 221 -16.68 7.77 11.62
N LEU A 222 -15.72 7.17 10.89
CA LEU A 222 -14.33 7.04 11.35
C LEU A 222 -13.67 8.41 11.56
N ARG A 223 -13.93 9.37 10.67
CA ARG A 223 -13.45 10.75 10.81
C ARG A 223 -13.99 11.42 12.09
N ARG A 224 -15.27 11.20 12.44
CA ARG A 224 -15.83 11.72 13.70
C ARG A 224 -15.13 11.14 14.91
N ALA A 225 -14.89 9.82 14.94
CA ALA A 225 -14.16 9.17 16.02
C ALA A 225 -12.74 9.74 16.17
N ALA A 226 -12.04 9.95 15.05
CA ALA A 226 -10.73 10.59 15.04
C ALA A 226 -10.73 12.00 15.64
N MET A 227 -11.77 12.80 15.37
CA MET A 227 -11.90 14.13 15.95
C MET A 227 -12.16 14.09 17.47
N LEU A 228 -12.94 13.12 17.97
CA LEU A 228 -13.12 12.93 19.41
C LEU A 228 -11.81 12.59 20.12
N ILE A 229 -10.95 11.78 19.48
CA ILE A 229 -9.59 11.52 19.98
C ILE A 229 -8.75 12.81 19.93
N ALA A 230 -8.80 13.56 18.83
CA ALA A 230 -8.05 14.81 18.67
C ALA A 230 -8.44 15.91 19.67
N ASP A 231 -9.67 15.89 20.18
CA ASP A 231 -10.14 16.82 21.20
C ASP A 231 -9.48 16.56 22.57
N ARG A 232 -9.11 15.30 22.86
CA ARG A 232 -8.50 14.91 24.14
C ARG A 232 -7.46 13.77 23.97
N PRO A 233 -6.40 13.97 23.18
CA PRO A 233 -5.54 12.86 22.74
C PRO A 233 -4.73 12.21 23.86
N PHE A 234 -4.55 12.90 24.99
CA PHE A 234 -3.72 12.43 26.11
C PHE A 234 -4.55 12.05 27.34
N GLN A 235 -5.88 11.95 27.21
CA GLN A 235 -6.74 11.59 28.33
C GLN A 235 -6.37 10.20 28.87
N GLY A 236 -6.16 10.10 30.19
CA GLY A 236 -5.75 8.85 30.85
C GLY A 236 -4.23 8.58 30.84
N ARG A 237 -3.40 9.46 30.24
CA ARG A 237 -1.94 9.31 30.26
C ARG A 237 -1.38 9.60 31.66
N PRO A 238 -0.50 8.75 32.21
CA PRO A 238 0.15 9.02 33.50
C PRO A 238 1.10 10.22 33.40
N ARG A 239 1.25 10.96 34.51
CA ARG A 239 2.04 12.19 34.56
C ARG A 239 3.52 11.91 34.25
N SER A 240 4.08 12.65 33.29
CA SER A 240 5.50 12.62 32.98
C SER A 240 6.28 13.56 33.92
N GLY A 241 6.70 13.07 35.09
CA GLY A 241 7.56 13.88 35.97
C GLY A 241 7.75 13.31 37.37
N LYS A 242 9.00 13.38 37.86
CA LYS A 242 9.34 13.10 39.27
C LYS A 242 9.35 14.41 40.07
N GLY A 243 8.67 14.41 41.22
CA GLY A 243 8.63 15.55 42.15
C GLY A 243 7.23 16.17 42.31
N PRO A 244 7.05 17.08 43.29
CA PRO A 244 5.74 17.63 43.60
C PRO A 244 5.21 18.56 42.51
N THR A 245 3.89 18.61 42.33
CA THR A 245 3.20 19.54 41.42
C THR A 245 3.28 20.98 41.93
N ALA A 246 3.04 21.96 41.05
CA ALA A 246 2.89 23.35 41.48
C ALA A 246 1.75 23.51 42.50
N ALA A 247 0.67 22.72 42.39
CA ALA A 247 -0.43 22.72 43.35
C ALA A 247 -0.01 22.17 44.73
N GLU A 248 0.73 21.06 44.77
CA GLU A 248 1.28 20.50 46.01
C GLU A 248 2.29 21.44 46.67
N LEU A 249 3.16 22.08 45.89
CA LEU A 249 4.12 23.07 46.38
C LEU A 249 3.43 24.34 46.89
N LYS A 250 2.32 24.76 46.26
CA LYS A 250 1.49 25.86 46.75
C LYS A 250 0.85 25.53 48.10
N LEU A 251 0.31 24.32 48.26
CA LEU A 251 -0.23 23.84 49.53
C LEU A 251 0.88 23.77 50.61
N ALA A 252 2.09 23.32 50.24
CA ALA A 252 3.24 23.30 51.14
C ALA A 252 3.68 24.70 51.57
N LEU A 253 3.67 25.69 50.66
CA LEU A 253 3.93 27.11 50.96
C LEU A 253 2.90 27.67 51.96
N GLU A 254 1.61 27.41 51.74
CA GLU A 254 0.53 27.85 52.63
C GLU A 254 0.63 27.21 54.02
N SER A 255 1.07 25.94 54.08
CA SER A 255 1.33 25.24 55.35
C SER A 255 2.54 25.82 56.10
N ALA A 256 3.67 26.02 55.42
CA ALA A 256 4.90 26.57 56.01
C ALA A 256 4.71 28.02 56.52
N GLN A 257 3.79 28.79 55.93
CA GLN A 257 3.42 30.12 56.42
C GLN A 257 2.71 30.08 57.78
N ARG A 258 2.00 28.99 58.10
CA ARG A 258 1.24 28.84 59.36
C ARG A 258 2.03 28.22 60.50
N GLU A 259 3.18 27.59 60.22
CA GLU A 259 4.04 27.01 61.24
C GLU A 259 4.73 28.06 62.14
N VAL A 260 4.87 27.71 63.42
CA VAL A 260 5.58 28.48 64.44
C VAL A 260 7.04 28.04 64.43
N MET A 261 7.90 28.84 63.81
CA MET A 261 9.34 28.58 63.66
C MET A 261 10.14 29.87 63.90
N GLY A 262 11.45 29.76 64.14
CA GLY A 262 12.34 30.93 64.21
C GLY A 262 12.36 31.73 62.90
N ALA A 263 12.40 33.06 62.97
CA ALA A 263 12.23 33.95 61.81
C ALA A 263 13.20 33.67 60.65
N ALA A 264 14.47 33.39 60.95
CA ALA A 264 15.48 33.08 59.93
C ALA A 264 15.20 31.74 59.22
N ALA A 265 14.89 30.68 59.99
CA ALA A 265 14.59 29.35 59.44
C ALA A 265 13.30 29.36 58.60
N LYS A 266 12.30 30.15 59.01
CA LYS A 266 11.05 30.32 58.26
C LYS A 266 11.28 31.02 56.92
N GLN A 267 12.11 32.08 56.89
CA GLN A 267 12.45 32.77 55.65
C GLN A 267 13.23 31.88 54.67
N GLU A 268 14.18 31.07 55.17
CA GLU A 268 14.94 30.14 54.35
C GLU A 268 14.04 29.05 53.72
N LEU A 269 13.16 28.45 54.52
CA LEU A 269 12.21 27.43 54.06
C LEU A 269 11.25 28.00 52.99
N LEU A 270 10.68 29.18 53.25
CA LEU A 270 9.77 29.84 52.30
C LEU A 270 10.49 30.23 51.01
N GLY A 271 11.73 30.75 51.09
CA GLY A 271 12.54 31.08 49.92
C GLY A 271 12.82 29.84 49.05
N ARG A 272 13.16 28.71 49.68
CA ARG A 272 13.39 27.44 48.98
C ARG A 272 12.11 26.89 48.33
N LEU A 273 10.99 26.88 49.06
CA LEU A 273 9.70 26.41 48.55
C LEU A 273 9.18 27.31 47.42
N GLN A 274 9.38 28.63 47.51
CA GLN A 274 8.99 29.58 46.47
C GLN A 274 9.79 29.33 45.18
N ALA A 275 11.11 29.17 45.28
CA ALA A 275 11.94 28.84 44.13
C ALA A 275 11.54 27.49 43.48
N GLN A 276 11.20 26.48 44.29
CA GLN A 276 10.70 25.19 43.80
C GLN A 276 9.33 25.33 43.12
N TYR A 277 8.42 26.13 43.68
CA TYR A 277 7.10 26.40 43.10
C TYR A 277 7.22 27.10 41.75
N ASP A 278 8.03 28.16 41.65
CA ASP A 278 8.21 28.90 40.40
C ASP A 278 8.84 28.02 39.32
N ALA A 279 9.81 27.17 39.68
CA ALA A 279 10.41 26.20 38.77
C ALA A 279 9.43 25.07 38.35
N ALA A 280 8.56 24.61 39.25
CA ALA A 280 7.52 23.63 38.92
C ALA A 280 6.45 24.23 38.00
N ARG A 281 5.99 25.45 38.30
CA ARG A 281 5.01 26.18 37.50
C ARG A 281 5.52 26.48 36.09
N ALA A 282 6.78 26.91 35.95
CA ALA A 282 7.39 27.16 34.64
C ALA A 282 7.47 25.86 33.80
N ARG A 283 7.84 24.73 34.43
CA ARG A 283 7.85 23.42 33.76
C ARG A 283 6.46 22.97 33.32
N GLU A 284 5.47 23.02 34.21
CA GLU A 284 4.08 22.65 33.88
C GLU A 284 3.51 23.55 32.76
N GLN A 285 3.86 24.84 32.73
CA GLN A 285 3.48 25.74 31.63
C GLN A 285 4.12 25.33 30.29
N GLN A 286 5.42 25.01 30.29
CA GLN A 286 6.11 24.53 29.09
C GLN A 286 5.53 23.21 28.58
N GLU A 287 5.27 22.26 29.49
CA GLU A 287 4.63 20.98 29.17
C GLU A 287 3.23 21.18 28.60
N ASN A 288 2.38 22.00 29.23
CA ASN A 288 1.04 22.29 28.73
C ASN A 288 1.07 22.97 27.35
N GLN A 289 2.02 23.87 27.10
CA GLN A 289 2.20 24.47 25.78
C GLN A 289 2.64 23.42 24.75
N ALA A 290 3.55 22.52 25.09
CA ALA A 290 3.98 21.43 24.21
C ALA A 290 2.81 20.49 23.87
N LEU A 291 2.03 20.07 24.87
CA LEU A 291 0.84 19.23 24.69
C LEU A 291 -0.22 19.91 23.82
N THR A 292 -0.44 21.22 24.00
CA THR A 292 -1.39 21.98 23.18
C THR A 292 -0.95 22.03 21.71
N ARG A 293 0.36 22.21 21.46
CA ARG A 293 0.92 22.18 20.09
C ARG A 293 0.80 20.79 19.49
N GLU A 294 1.16 19.75 20.23
CA GLU A 294 1.06 18.37 19.75
C GLU A 294 -0.40 17.98 19.48
N GLN A 295 -1.34 18.40 20.32
CA GLN A 295 -2.77 18.21 20.09
C GLN A 295 -3.23 18.88 18.78
N ALA A 296 -2.80 20.11 18.51
CA ALA A 296 -3.12 20.79 17.26
C ALA A 296 -2.54 20.05 16.05
N GLN A 297 -1.32 19.53 16.17
CA GLN A 297 -0.67 18.72 15.14
C GLN A 297 -1.41 17.41 14.89
N ILE A 298 -1.82 16.69 15.94
CA ILE A 298 -2.61 15.45 15.84
C ILE A 298 -3.94 15.72 15.12
N ARG A 299 -4.64 16.80 15.48
CA ARG A 299 -5.87 17.19 14.79
C ARG A 299 -5.62 17.43 13.29
N GLN A 300 -4.56 18.18 12.96
CA GLN A 300 -4.20 18.46 11.58
C GLN A 300 -3.83 17.19 10.81
N SER A 301 -3.08 16.28 11.42
CA SER A 301 -2.74 14.97 10.86
C SER A 301 -3.99 14.16 10.52
N PHE A 302 -4.98 14.08 11.42
CA PHE A 302 -6.24 13.39 11.11
C PHE A 302 -7.02 14.08 9.98
N ILE A 303 -7.12 15.41 9.99
CA ILE A 303 -7.81 16.14 8.90
C ILE A 303 -7.14 15.83 7.56
N ALA A 304 -5.81 15.92 7.50
CA ALA A 304 -5.05 15.66 6.28
C ALA A 304 -5.17 14.19 5.83
N PHE A 305 -5.08 13.24 6.76
CA PHE A 305 -5.22 11.81 6.47
C PHE A 305 -6.60 11.46 5.91
N PHE A 306 -7.69 11.89 6.56
CA PHE A 306 -9.04 11.61 6.09
C PHE A 306 -9.38 12.33 4.78
N GLU A 307 -8.77 13.49 4.53
CA GLU A 307 -8.90 14.17 3.24
C GLU A 307 -8.18 13.41 2.12
N LEU A 308 -7.00 12.86 2.39
CA LEU A 308 -6.30 11.97 1.44
C LEU A 308 -7.09 10.68 1.19
N LEU A 309 -7.60 10.02 2.24
CA LEU A 309 -8.46 8.84 2.07
C LEU A 309 -9.71 9.17 1.25
N ARG A 310 -10.34 10.32 1.49
CA ARG A 310 -11.50 10.78 0.70
C ARG A 310 -11.13 10.91 -0.79
N GLN A 311 -9.93 11.35 -1.11
CA GLN A 311 -9.46 11.49 -2.50
C GLN A 311 -9.11 10.14 -3.15
N LEU A 312 -8.76 9.12 -2.38
CA LEU A 312 -8.40 7.78 -2.87
C LEU A 312 -9.60 6.83 -2.99
N LEU A 313 -10.61 7.01 -2.13
CA LEU A 313 -11.78 6.13 -2.06
C LEU A 313 -12.90 6.58 -3.02
N PRO A 314 -13.66 5.65 -3.61
CA PRO A 314 -14.80 5.97 -4.47
C PRO A 314 -15.98 6.57 -3.70
N GLU A 315 -16.90 7.21 -4.43
CA GLU A 315 -18.13 7.79 -3.86
C GLU A 315 -19.00 6.74 -3.16
N SER A 316 -19.04 5.50 -3.66
CA SER A 316 -19.72 4.36 -3.04
C SER A 316 -19.27 4.10 -1.60
N LEU A 317 -18.03 4.42 -1.26
CA LEU A 317 -17.43 4.27 0.08
C LEU A 317 -17.31 5.60 0.85
N GLY A 318 -17.93 6.67 0.35
CA GLY A 318 -17.94 7.98 0.99
C GLY A 318 -16.73 8.87 0.65
N GLY A 319 -15.94 8.49 -0.36
CA GLY A 319 -14.87 9.31 -0.90
C GLY A 319 -15.33 10.20 -2.07
N SER A 320 -14.39 10.60 -2.92
CA SER A 320 -14.60 11.40 -4.12
C SER A 320 -13.78 10.96 -5.32
N ALA A 321 -13.09 9.82 -5.23
CA ALA A 321 -12.46 9.21 -6.39
C ALA A 321 -13.55 8.68 -7.35
N PRO A 322 -13.26 8.57 -8.66
CA PRO A 322 -14.09 7.81 -9.57
C PRO A 322 -14.29 6.37 -9.08
N GLU A 323 -15.43 5.77 -9.40
CA GLU A 323 -15.65 4.33 -9.18
C GLU A 323 -14.62 3.50 -9.96
N PRO A 324 -14.29 2.28 -9.48
CA PRO A 324 -13.40 1.38 -10.20
C PRO A 324 -13.82 1.21 -11.66
N ALA A 325 -12.93 1.57 -12.58
CA ALA A 325 -13.23 1.62 -14.00
C ALA A 325 -13.43 0.20 -14.58
N VAL A 326 -14.69 -0.15 -14.83
CA VAL A 326 -15.07 -1.42 -15.47
C VAL A 326 -14.56 -1.43 -16.92
N PRO A 327 -13.89 -2.50 -17.39
CA PRO A 327 -13.45 -2.58 -18.77
C PRO A 327 -14.61 -2.41 -19.76
N GLU A 328 -14.48 -1.44 -20.68
CA GLU A 328 -15.51 -1.15 -21.68
C GLU A 328 -15.58 -2.22 -22.79
N GLY A 329 -14.46 -2.89 -23.06
CA GLY A 329 -14.34 -3.94 -24.06
C GLY A 329 -13.51 -5.11 -23.58
N VAL A 330 -13.93 -6.32 -23.95
CA VAL A 330 -13.32 -7.58 -23.54
C VAL A 330 -13.03 -8.43 -24.78
N LEU A 331 -11.77 -8.85 -24.95
CA LEU A 331 -11.45 -9.83 -26.01
C LEU A 331 -12.14 -11.15 -25.70
N PHE A 332 -12.78 -11.73 -26.70
CA PHE A 332 -13.54 -12.99 -26.57
C PHE A 332 -14.72 -12.91 -25.57
N ALA A 333 -15.31 -11.70 -25.41
CA ALA A 333 -16.49 -11.47 -24.58
C ALA A 333 -17.65 -12.43 -24.89
N ARG A 334 -18.39 -12.81 -23.83
CA ARG A 334 -19.65 -13.56 -23.93
C ARG A 334 -20.76 -12.67 -24.47
N HIS A 335 -20.90 -11.43 -23.98
CA HIS A 335 -21.90 -10.50 -24.49
C HIS A 335 -21.40 -9.74 -25.73
N PRO A 336 -22.16 -9.74 -26.85
CA PRO A 336 -21.75 -9.07 -28.08
C PRO A 336 -21.49 -7.58 -27.93
N GLN A 337 -22.20 -6.89 -27.03
CA GLN A 337 -22.07 -5.45 -26.82
C GLN A 337 -20.74 -5.03 -26.17
N ARG A 338 -20.04 -5.96 -25.49
CA ARG A 338 -18.74 -5.73 -24.84
C ARG A 338 -17.58 -6.35 -25.61
N ARG A 339 -17.84 -6.92 -26.78
CA ARG A 339 -16.82 -7.63 -27.54
C ARG A 339 -15.82 -6.62 -28.10
N LEU A 340 -14.56 -6.78 -27.68
CA LEU A 340 -13.43 -6.14 -28.33
C LEU A 340 -12.94 -7.06 -29.46
N GLU A 341 -12.90 -6.56 -30.69
CA GLU A 341 -12.45 -7.35 -31.85
C GLU A 341 -10.93 -7.48 -31.92
N ARG A 342 -10.22 -6.40 -31.56
CA ARG A 342 -8.74 -6.34 -31.53
C ARG A 342 -8.27 -5.24 -30.59
N VAL A 343 -7.05 -5.38 -30.09
CA VAL A 343 -6.36 -4.28 -29.40
C VAL A 343 -6.05 -3.20 -30.43
N SER A 344 -6.74 -2.05 -30.32
CA SER A 344 -6.68 -1.00 -31.33
C SER A 344 -5.46 -0.08 -31.16
N ASP A 345 -4.99 0.08 -29.91
CA ASP A 345 -3.79 0.84 -29.56
C ASP A 345 -2.87 -0.03 -28.69
N PRO A 346 -1.71 -0.47 -29.22
CA PRO A 346 -0.72 -1.24 -28.45
C PRO A 346 -0.13 -0.51 -27.25
N MET A 347 -0.23 0.82 -27.21
CA MET A 347 0.24 1.64 -26.08
C MET A 347 -0.81 1.78 -24.99
N PHE A 348 -2.05 1.34 -25.22
CA PHE A 348 -3.08 1.38 -24.21
C PHE A 348 -2.69 0.43 -23.05
N PRO A 349 -2.65 0.91 -21.79
CA PRO A 349 -2.02 0.18 -20.68
C PRO A 349 -2.93 -0.87 -20.04
N ARG A 350 -4.12 -1.14 -20.61
CA ARG A 350 -5.11 -2.02 -19.97
C ARG A 350 -5.77 -2.95 -20.99
N LEU A 351 -5.89 -4.23 -20.66
CA LEU A 351 -6.56 -5.23 -21.51
C LEU A 351 -7.42 -6.17 -20.67
N ALA A 352 -8.70 -6.28 -21.02
CA ALA A 352 -9.57 -7.32 -20.50
C ALA A 352 -9.81 -8.40 -21.56
N LEU A 353 -9.74 -9.67 -21.15
CA LEU A 353 -10.00 -10.80 -22.04
C LEU A 353 -10.64 -11.97 -21.30
N ARG A 354 -11.37 -12.78 -22.05
CA ARG A 354 -11.87 -14.07 -21.59
C ARG A 354 -10.92 -15.18 -22.05
N LEU A 355 -10.49 -16.02 -21.10
CA LEU A 355 -9.54 -17.11 -21.27
C LEU A 355 -10.21 -18.35 -21.89
N THR A 356 -10.50 -18.28 -23.19
CA THR A 356 -11.10 -19.40 -23.94
C THR A 356 -10.15 -20.07 -24.93
N GLN A 357 -9.16 -19.33 -25.44
CA GLN A 357 -8.19 -19.81 -26.42
C GLN A 357 -6.82 -19.13 -26.22
N PRO A 358 -5.71 -19.80 -26.60
CA PRO A 358 -4.39 -19.17 -26.57
C PRO A 358 -4.34 -17.97 -27.50
N GLY A 359 -3.53 -16.98 -27.15
CA GLY A 359 -3.39 -15.75 -27.92
C GLY A 359 -2.22 -14.91 -27.47
N SER A 360 -1.97 -13.82 -28.18
CA SER A 360 -0.98 -12.83 -27.83
C SER A 360 -1.48 -11.42 -28.14
N ALA A 361 -0.97 -10.44 -27.41
CA ALA A 361 -1.28 -9.04 -27.59
C ALA A 361 -0.10 -8.17 -27.12
N THR A 362 -0.11 -6.91 -27.54
CA THR A 362 0.78 -5.88 -27.01
C THR A 362 -0.04 -4.88 -26.23
N VAL A 363 0.31 -4.66 -24.96
CA VAL A 363 -0.40 -3.78 -24.02
C VAL A 363 0.64 -2.88 -23.35
N GLY A 364 0.40 -1.57 -23.32
CA GLY A 364 1.39 -0.62 -22.79
C GLY A 364 2.78 -0.72 -23.45
N GLY A 365 2.86 -1.14 -24.72
CA GLY A 365 4.12 -1.41 -25.42
C GLY A 365 4.81 -2.73 -25.04
N ILE A 366 4.20 -3.55 -24.17
CA ILE A 366 4.74 -4.83 -23.69
C ILE A 366 4.05 -5.98 -24.40
N HIS A 367 4.83 -6.88 -24.99
CA HIS A 367 4.30 -8.09 -25.60
C HIS A 367 3.95 -9.14 -24.54
N LEU A 368 2.77 -9.72 -24.67
CA LEU A 368 2.20 -10.71 -23.76
C LEU A 368 1.66 -11.88 -24.58
N SER A 369 1.82 -13.10 -24.07
CA SER A 369 1.17 -14.29 -24.62
C SER A 369 0.44 -15.05 -23.51
N TRP A 370 -0.68 -15.72 -23.83
CA TRP A 370 -1.37 -16.57 -22.86
C TRP A 370 -1.73 -17.91 -23.50
N ALA A 371 -1.54 -18.99 -22.74
CA ALA A 371 -1.79 -20.35 -23.19
C ALA A 371 -2.27 -21.25 -22.04
N PRO A 372 -3.11 -22.27 -22.30
CA PRO A 372 -3.50 -23.21 -21.27
C PRO A 372 -2.32 -24.07 -20.82
N GLN A 373 -2.22 -24.35 -19.52
CA GLN A 373 -1.26 -25.29 -18.96
C GLN A 373 -1.56 -26.73 -19.44
N PRO A 374 -0.55 -27.61 -19.50
CA PRO A 374 -0.75 -29.04 -19.71
C PRO A 374 -1.78 -29.58 -18.69
N GLY A 375 -2.90 -30.14 -19.18
CA GLY A 375 -4.04 -30.56 -18.34
C GLY A 375 -5.23 -29.59 -18.31
N GLY A 376 -5.16 -28.46 -18.99
CA GLY A 376 -6.32 -27.68 -19.49
C GLY A 376 -7.13 -26.84 -18.49
N ARG A 377 -6.85 -26.93 -17.18
CA ARG A 377 -7.62 -26.20 -16.14
C ARG A 377 -7.02 -24.87 -15.68
N ARG A 378 -5.78 -24.59 -16.05
CA ARG A 378 -5.04 -23.39 -15.65
C ARG A 378 -4.41 -22.74 -16.87
N TRP A 379 -4.06 -21.47 -16.76
CA TRP A 379 -3.46 -20.69 -17.83
C TRP A 379 -2.08 -20.20 -17.42
N ASN A 380 -1.18 -20.06 -18.39
CA ASN A 380 0.08 -19.35 -18.27
C ASN A 380 -0.04 -17.99 -18.96
N LEU A 381 0.60 -16.98 -18.39
CA LEU A 381 0.87 -15.68 -18.98
C LEU A 381 2.37 -15.57 -19.21
N GLU A 382 2.79 -15.45 -20.45
CA GLU A 382 4.17 -15.13 -20.82
C GLU A 382 4.32 -13.61 -20.92
N VAL A 383 5.29 -13.07 -20.17
CA VAL A 383 5.56 -11.64 -20.15
C VAL A 383 7.03 -11.40 -19.83
N GLY A 384 7.68 -10.53 -20.61
CA GLY A 384 9.10 -10.22 -20.42
C GLY A 384 10.05 -11.42 -20.60
N GLY A 385 9.69 -12.36 -21.48
CA GLY A 385 10.49 -13.54 -21.84
C GLY A 385 10.46 -14.68 -20.83
N ALA A 386 9.51 -14.67 -19.89
CA ALA A 386 9.30 -15.77 -18.95
C ALA A 386 7.80 -16.09 -18.84
N GLU A 387 7.48 -17.37 -18.66
CA GLU A 387 6.11 -17.83 -18.44
C GLU A 387 5.75 -17.82 -16.96
N TYR A 388 4.58 -17.31 -16.60
CA TYR A 388 4.04 -17.31 -15.24
C TYR A 388 2.70 -18.06 -15.21
N GLY A 389 2.47 -18.87 -14.17
CA GLY A 389 1.16 -19.46 -13.96
C GLY A 389 0.17 -18.40 -13.49
N LEU A 390 -0.96 -18.25 -14.17
CA LEU A 390 -2.00 -17.32 -13.74
C LEU A 390 -2.62 -17.80 -12.42
N SER A 391 -2.81 -16.84 -11.53
CA SER A 391 -3.48 -16.98 -10.25
C SER A 391 -4.49 -15.82 -10.12
N ARG A 392 -5.23 -15.74 -9.00
CA ARG A 392 -6.17 -14.63 -8.75
C ARG A 392 -5.53 -13.25 -8.95
N GLN A 393 -4.26 -13.12 -8.58
CA GLN A 393 -3.45 -11.94 -8.81
C GLN A 393 -2.02 -12.36 -9.17
N LEU A 394 -1.43 -11.69 -10.14
CA LEU A 394 -0.05 -11.88 -10.56
C LEU A 394 0.56 -10.52 -10.87
N ASN A 395 1.60 -10.15 -10.13
CA ASN A 395 2.37 -8.95 -10.39
C ASN A 395 3.75 -9.36 -10.95
N VAL A 396 4.07 -8.89 -12.14
CA VAL A 396 5.34 -9.17 -12.81
C VAL A 396 6.12 -7.86 -12.97
N PRO A 397 7.19 -7.66 -12.20
CA PRO A 397 8.02 -6.48 -12.35
C PRO A 397 8.90 -6.58 -13.61
N LEU A 398 8.91 -5.50 -14.37
CA LEU A 398 9.68 -5.31 -15.59
C LEU A 398 10.54 -4.03 -15.49
N GLU A 399 11.37 -3.78 -16.49
CA GLU A 399 12.19 -2.57 -16.52
C GLU A 399 11.29 -1.34 -16.75
N GLY A 400 11.19 -0.50 -15.72
CA GLY A 400 10.38 0.73 -15.74
C GLY A 400 8.86 0.52 -15.68
N HIS A 401 8.39 -0.73 -15.63
CA HIS A 401 6.97 -1.07 -15.65
C HIS A 401 6.68 -2.26 -14.74
N GLU A 402 5.43 -2.42 -14.34
CA GLU A 402 4.91 -3.60 -13.69
C GLU A 402 3.66 -4.06 -14.42
N VAL A 403 3.62 -5.34 -14.79
CA VAL A 403 2.42 -5.96 -15.37
C VAL A 403 1.65 -6.62 -14.25
N ARG A 404 0.41 -6.17 -14.05
CA ARG A 404 -0.51 -6.71 -13.05
C ARG A 404 -1.64 -7.44 -13.74
N ALA A 405 -1.83 -8.68 -13.39
CA ALA A 405 -2.84 -9.56 -13.93
C ALA A 405 -3.81 -9.99 -12.81
N TYR A 406 -5.10 -9.79 -13.03
CA TYR A 406 -6.17 -10.16 -12.10
C TYR A 406 -7.08 -11.17 -12.78
N GLN A 407 -7.29 -12.32 -12.14
CA GLN A 407 -8.13 -13.38 -12.68
C GLN A 407 -9.34 -13.61 -11.78
N VAL A 408 -10.52 -13.54 -12.40
CA VAL A 408 -11.79 -13.94 -11.80
C VAL A 408 -12.45 -14.91 -12.79
N GLU A 409 -12.64 -16.15 -12.33
CA GLU A 409 -13.15 -17.24 -13.18
C GLU A 409 -12.33 -17.39 -14.48
N ASP A 410 -12.98 -17.36 -15.64
CA ASP A 410 -12.39 -17.40 -16.97
C ASP A 410 -12.13 -16.00 -17.57
N TYR A 411 -12.09 -14.94 -16.76
CA TYR A 411 -11.74 -13.58 -17.18
C TYR A 411 -10.42 -13.12 -16.58
N LEU A 412 -9.66 -12.37 -17.37
CA LEU A 412 -8.37 -11.81 -17.02
C LEU A 412 -8.35 -10.32 -17.36
N LEU A 413 -7.96 -9.51 -16.38
CA LEU A 413 -7.64 -8.09 -16.55
C LEU A 413 -6.12 -7.92 -16.41
N ILE A 414 -5.50 -7.28 -17.40
CA ILE A 414 -4.07 -6.97 -17.41
C ILE A 414 -3.91 -5.46 -17.41
N ASP A 415 -3.15 -4.95 -16.45
CA ASP A 415 -2.74 -3.56 -16.33
C ASP A 415 -1.21 -3.46 -16.44
N VAL A 416 -0.74 -2.49 -17.23
CA VAL A 416 0.67 -2.12 -17.34
C VAL A 416 0.84 -0.77 -16.66
N VAL A 417 1.52 -0.78 -15.52
CA VAL A 417 1.73 0.40 -14.68
C VAL A 417 3.19 0.80 -14.75
N GLU A 418 3.50 2.09 -14.77
CA GLU A 418 4.87 2.55 -14.63
C GLU A 418 5.42 2.18 -13.24
N SER A 419 6.65 1.67 -13.19
CA SER A 419 7.31 1.27 -11.95
C SER A 419 8.68 1.91 -11.86
N GLN A 420 8.99 2.49 -10.70
CA GLN A 420 10.33 3.00 -10.40
C GLN A 420 11.26 1.93 -9.82
N GLN A 421 10.80 0.68 -9.71
CA GLN A 421 11.65 -0.39 -9.21
C GLN A 421 12.75 -0.74 -10.22
N GLN A 422 13.93 -1.08 -9.70
CA GLN A 422 15.02 -1.62 -10.50
C GLN A 422 14.56 -2.93 -11.14
N GLY A 423 14.69 -3.04 -12.47
CA GLY A 423 14.32 -4.27 -13.16
C GLY A 423 15.33 -5.40 -12.91
N VAL A 424 14.94 -6.64 -13.17
CA VAL A 424 15.85 -7.79 -13.09
C VAL A 424 17.12 -7.62 -13.96
N GLY A 425 17.04 -6.86 -15.06
CA GLY A 425 18.20 -6.51 -15.88
C GLY A 425 19.16 -5.53 -15.21
N ASP A 426 18.66 -4.57 -14.42
CA ASP A 426 19.50 -3.69 -13.60
C ASP A 426 20.26 -4.49 -12.54
N LEU A 427 19.55 -5.40 -11.87
CA LEU A 427 20.13 -6.33 -10.90
C LEU A 427 21.16 -7.24 -11.57
N LEU A 428 20.91 -7.76 -12.77
CA LEU A 428 21.86 -8.58 -13.50
C LEU A 428 23.13 -7.79 -13.88
N ARG A 429 22.98 -6.53 -14.32
CA ARG A 429 24.11 -5.65 -14.62
C ARG A 429 24.95 -5.36 -13.38
N LEU A 430 24.30 -5.07 -12.25
CA LEU A 430 24.98 -4.92 -10.97
C LEU A 430 25.69 -6.22 -10.56
N ALA A 431 25.04 -7.36 -10.74
CA ALA A 431 25.61 -8.67 -10.41
C ALA A 431 26.83 -9.00 -11.30
N ARG A 432 26.79 -8.67 -12.60
CA ARG A 432 27.94 -8.80 -13.51
C ARG A 432 29.09 -7.88 -13.11
N ALA A 433 28.81 -6.60 -12.82
CA ALA A 433 29.84 -5.68 -12.33
C ALA A 433 30.46 -6.15 -11.01
N THR A 434 29.65 -6.69 -10.11
CA THR A 434 30.11 -7.27 -8.85
C THR A 434 30.93 -8.53 -9.08
N ALA A 435 30.55 -9.39 -10.04
CA ALA A 435 31.30 -10.60 -10.39
C ALA A 435 32.71 -10.28 -10.92
N VAL A 436 32.86 -9.22 -11.73
CA VAL A 436 34.17 -8.72 -12.18
C VAL A 436 35.06 -8.37 -10.99
N LEU A 437 34.51 -7.69 -9.97
CA LEU A 437 35.28 -7.33 -8.78
C LEU A 437 35.74 -8.58 -8.01
N LEU A 438 34.89 -9.60 -7.94
CA LEU A 438 35.15 -10.83 -7.19
C LEU A 438 36.11 -11.80 -7.87
N GLU A 439 36.64 -11.49 -9.06
CA GLU A 439 37.64 -12.35 -9.72
C GLU A 439 38.85 -12.58 -8.79
N PRO A 440 39.19 -13.85 -8.48
CA PRO A 440 40.23 -14.17 -7.50
C PRO A 440 41.66 -13.96 -8.03
N GLY A 441 41.80 -13.83 -9.36
CA GLY A 441 43.08 -13.64 -10.04
C GLY A 441 43.89 -12.48 -9.48
N GLU A 442 45.22 -12.65 -9.45
CA GLU A 442 46.18 -11.60 -9.09
C GLU A 442 45.88 -10.98 -7.71
N HIS A 443 45.50 -11.81 -6.73
CA HIS A 443 45.13 -11.38 -5.38
C HIS A 443 43.98 -10.36 -5.40
N TYR A 444 42.88 -10.71 -6.08
CA TYR A 444 41.70 -9.85 -6.22
C TYR A 444 42.02 -8.46 -6.78
N LEU A 445 42.82 -8.40 -7.85
CA LEU A 445 43.31 -7.14 -8.42
C LEU A 445 42.17 -6.18 -8.78
N ASN A 446 41.05 -6.68 -9.32
CA ASN A 446 39.88 -5.87 -9.64
C ASN A 446 39.27 -5.17 -8.42
N LEU A 447 39.15 -5.87 -7.28
CA LEU A 447 38.71 -5.27 -6.01
C LEU A 447 39.68 -4.20 -5.50
N ARG A 448 40.99 -4.43 -5.62
CA ARG A 448 42.02 -3.47 -5.21
C ARG A 448 41.99 -2.22 -6.08
N LEU A 449 41.86 -2.38 -7.40
CA LEU A 449 41.65 -1.29 -8.36
C LEU A 449 40.38 -0.49 -8.04
N ALA A 450 39.24 -1.16 -7.83
CA ALA A 450 37.97 -0.51 -7.50
C ALA A 450 38.05 0.31 -6.20
N ARG A 451 38.64 -0.27 -5.13
CA ARG A 451 38.84 0.44 -3.86
C ARG A 451 39.73 1.68 -4.04
N GLY A 452 40.82 1.54 -4.78
CA GLY A 452 41.70 2.66 -5.09
C GLY A 452 41.01 3.73 -5.90
N ALA A 453 40.23 3.36 -6.93
CA ALA A 453 39.50 4.31 -7.76
C ALA A 453 38.46 5.09 -6.93
N VAL A 454 37.70 4.40 -6.06
CA VAL A 454 36.75 5.07 -5.14
C VAL A 454 37.46 6.02 -4.18
N ALA A 455 38.61 5.64 -3.62
CA ALA A 455 39.40 6.49 -2.74
C ALA A 455 39.98 7.70 -3.50
N MET A 456 40.50 7.50 -4.71
CA MET A 456 41.00 8.58 -5.57
C MET A 456 39.91 9.60 -5.89
N LEU A 457 38.71 9.13 -6.26
CA LEU A 457 37.57 9.99 -6.60
C LEU A 457 36.93 10.68 -5.38
N ARG A 458 37.17 10.18 -4.16
CA ARG A 458 36.63 10.77 -2.93
C ARG A 458 37.62 11.73 -2.28
N ASP A 459 38.87 11.29 -2.17
CA ASP A 459 39.89 11.91 -1.33
C ASP A 459 41.00 12.57 -2.16
N GLY A 460 41.02 12.41 -3.49
CA GLY A 460 42.05 12.92 -4.39
C GLY A 460 43.42 12.27 -4.23
N ARG A 461 43.53 11.25 -3.37
CA ARG A 461 44.76 10.54 -3.05
C ARG A 461 44.46 9.11 -2.63
N VAL A 462 45.45 8.25 -2.80
CA VAL A 462 45.37 6.82 -2.46
C VAL A 462 46.68 6.43 -1.79
N ASP A 463 46.60 5.68 -0.69
CA ASP A 463 47.77 5.05 -0.08
C ASP A 463 48.08 3.72 -0.81
N PRO A 464 49.19 3.61 -1.56
CA PRO A 464 49.51 2.41 -2.32
C PRO A 464 49.75 1.18 -1.43
N ALA A 465 50.26 1.38 -0.20
CA ALA A 465 50.52 0.28 0.73
C ALA A 465 49.21 -0.42 1.15
N SER A 466 48.11 0.34 1.21
CA SER A 466 46.77 -0.16 1.54
C SER A 466 46.11 -1.00 0.42
N LEU A 467 46.71 -1.01 -0.78
CA LEU A 467 46.20 -1.69 -1.98
C LEU A 467 47.15 -2.77 -2.52
N GLY A 468 48.24 -3.10 -1.83
CA GLY A 468 49.14 -4.19 -2.24
C GLY A 468 48.50 -5.59 -2.11
N PRO A 469 49.13 -6.65 -2.64
CA PRO A 469 48.64 -8.03 -2.56
C PRO A 469 48.35 -8.52 -1.12
N GLU A 470 49.16 -8.08 -0.15
CA GLU A 470 48.96 -8.39 1.27
C GLU A 470 47.59 -7.93 1.80
N SER A 471 47.11 -6.79 1.32
CA SER A 471 45.81 -6.24 1.70
C SER A 471 44.63 -7.11 1.24
N ALA A 472 44.84 -7.99 0.26
CA ALA A 472 43.82 -8.88 -0.30
C ALA A 472 43.76 -10.27 0.34
N ARG A 473 44.73 -10.64 1.20
CA ARG A 473 44.69 -11.92 1.94
C ARG A 473 43.39 -12.09 2.74
N LYS A 474 42.87 -10.98 3.28
CA LYS A 474 41.59 -10.97 4.01
C LYS A 474 40.38 -11.37 3.16
N TYR A 475 40.43 -11.19 1.84
CA TYR A 475 39.32 -11.56 0.95
C TYR A 475 39.29 -13.07 0.70
N GLY A 476 40.45 -13.70 0.54
CA GLY A 476 40.53 -15.16 0.37
C GLY A 476 40.02 -15.95 1.58
N ASN A 477 40.05 -15.33 2.77
CA ASN A 477 39.57 -15.93 4.01
C ASN A 477 38.15 -15.48 4.41
N ALA A 478 37.54 -14.56 3.65
CA ALA A 478 36.23 -14.03 3.96
C ALA A 478 35.13 -15.02 3.53
N PRO A 479 34.06 -15.18 4.32
CA PRO A 479 32.83 -15.84 3.87
C PRO A 479 32.32 -15.20 2.56
N LEU A 480 31.84 -16.03 1.63
CA LEU A 480 31.45 -15.60 0.28
C LEU A 480 30.35 -14.53 0.31
N ASP A 481 29.37 -14.66 1.19
CA ASP A 481 28.29 -13.71 1.42
C ASP A 481 28.83 -12.33 1.84
N GLN A 482 29.77 -12.29 2.78
CA GLN A 482 30.41 -11.06 3.24
C GLN A 482 31.25 -10.41 2.14
N LEU A 483 32.00 -11.22 1.40
CA LEU A 483 32.82 -10.74 0.29
C LEU A 483 31.95 -10.20 -0.86
N CYS A 484 30.87 -10.89 -1.20
CA CYS A 484 29.87 -10.43 -2.18
C CYS A 484 29.22 -9.12 -1.74
N SER A 485 28.80 -8.99 -0.49
CA SER A 485 28.24 -7.75 0.05
C SER A 485 29.23 -6.58 -0.04
N PHE A 486 30.50 -6.83 0.29
CA PHE A 486 31.57 -5.84 0.19
C PHE A 486 31.82 -5.41 -1.26
N ALA A 487 31.94 -6.36 -2.19
CA ALA A 487 32.14 -6.10 -3.60
C ALA A 487 30.95 -5.35 -4.22
N ARG A 488 29.73 -5.74 -3.86
CA ARG A 488 28.48 -5.08 -4.31
C ARG A 488 28.47 -3.60 -3.93
N LYS A 489 28.77 -3.27 -2.66
CA LYS A 489 28.87 -1.88 -2.21
C LYS A 489 29.91 -1.09 -3.00
N GLY A 490 31.02 -1.73 -3.37
CA GLY A 490 32.04 -1.17 -4.26
C GLY A 490 31.49 -0.86 -5.66
N ALA A 491 30.80 -1.82 -6.29
CA ALA A 491 30.18 -1.66 -7.60
C ALA A 491 29.10 -0.56 -7.58
N GLU A 492 28.18 -0.57 -6.61
CA GLU A 492 27.15 0.46 -6.41
C GLU A 492 27.77 1.85 -6.23
N SER A 493 28.84 1.97 -5.43
CA SER A 493 29.54 3.25 -5.25
C SER A 493 30.16 3.76 -6.55
N LEU A 494 30.66 2.88 -7.42
CA LEU A 494 31.24 3.27 -8.70
C LEU A 494 30.15 3.64 -9.72
N LEU A 495 29.09 2.84 -9.83
CA LEU A 495 27.94 3.13 -10.68
C LEU A 495 27.24 4.44 -10.29
N GLY A 496 27.08 4.69 -8.98
CA GLY A 496 26.54 5.96 -8.49
C GLY A 496 27.40 7.18 -8.85
N ARG A 497 28.69 7.00 -9.10
CA ARG A 497 29.60 8.06 -9.58
C ARG A 497 29.57 8.23 -11.10
N TYR A 498 29.40 7.15 -11.87
CA TYR A 498 29.14 7.23 -13.31
C TYR A 498 27.96 8.15 -13.65
N GLY A 499 26.90 8.15 -12.83
CA GLY A 499 25.77 9.06 -13.02
C GLY A 499 26.05 10.54 -12.67
N ARG A 500 27.21 10.88 -12.10
CA ARG A 500 27.49 12.21 -11.54
C ARG A 500 28.76 12.86 -12.07
N LEU A 501 29.76 12.07 -12.45
CA LEU A 501 31.08 12.54 -12.88
C LEU A 501 31.28 12.32 -14.39
N PRO A 502 32.08 13.17 -15.06
CA PRO A 502 32.49 12.94 -16.43
C PRO A 502 33.23 11.60 -16.58
N GLU A 503 32.96 10.89 -17.67
CA GLU A 503 33.57 9.60 -17.99
C GLU A 503 35.12 9.66 -18.01
N THR A 504 35.67 10.79 -18.46
CA THR A 504 37.13 11.05 -18.49
C THR A 504 37.76 11.11 -17.11
N GLU A 505 37.04 11.61 -16.10
CA GLU A 505 37.52 11.70 -14.72
C GLU A 505 37.55 10.32 -14.07
N LEU A 506 36.49 9.53 -14.27
CA LEU A 506 36.42 8.14 -13.82
C LEU A 506 37.55 7.31 -14.45
N ARG A 507 37.75 7.44 -15.76
CA ARG A 507 38.82 6.73 -16.47
C ARG A 507 40.20 7.08 -15.91
N ARG A 508 40.46 8.37 -15.70
CA ARG A 508 41.72 8.86 -15.12
C ARG A 508 41.98 8.28 -13.74
N ALA A 509 40.95 8.17 -12.89
CA ALA A 509 41.11 7.58 -11.56
C ALA A 509 41.52 6.10 -11.63
N PHE A 510 40.93 5.32 -12.54
CA PHE A 510 41.32 3.92 -12.76
C PHE A 510 42.75 3.80 -13.30
N ASP A 511 43.12 4.60 -14.30
CA ASP A 511 44.46 4.57 -14.90
C ASP A 511 45.54 4.97 -13.87
N GLU A 512 45.26 5.98 -13.04
CA GLU A 512 46.18 6.44 -12.00
C GLU A 512 46.39 5.39 -10.90
N VAL A 513 45.32 4.71 -10.47
CA VAL A 513 45.41 3.64 -9.48
C VAL A 513 46.14 2.43 -10.05
N ALA A 514 45.88 2.07 -11.31
CA ALA A 514 46.62 1.00 -11.99
C ALA A 514 48.13 1.28 -12.03
N ARG A 515 48.50 2.54 -12.32
CA ARG A 515 49.88 3.01 -12.29
C ARG A 515 50.50 2.92 -10.89
N LEU A 516 49.75 3.27 -9.84
CA LEU A 516 50.19 3.19 -8.45
C LEU A 516 50.38 1.76 -7.94
N LEU A 517 49.57 0.81 -8.42
CA LEU A 517 49.72 -0.61 -8.06
C LEU A 517 50.97 -1.23 -8.67
N GLY A 518 51.40 -0.78 -9.85
CA GLY A 518 52.65 -1.23 -10.50
C GLY A 518 52.64 -2.69 -10.98
N GLU A 519 51.50 -3.37 -10.95
CA GLU A 519 51.34 -4.74 -11.44
C GLU A 519 51.13 -4.75 -12.96
N SER A 520 51.75 -5.70 -13.66
CA SER A 520 51.78 -5.76 -15.13
C SER A 520 50.39 -5.85 -15.77
N ALA A 521 49.45 -6.53 -15.12
CA ALA A 521 48.07 -6.65 -15.61
C ALA A 521 47.16 -5.47 -15.21
N ALA A 522 47.58 -4.62 -14.27
CA ALA A 522 46.73 -3.57 -13.72
C ALA A 522 46.16 -2.60 -14.78
N PRO A 523 46.91 -2.14 -15.79
CA PRO A 523 46.34 -1.27 -16.83
C PRO A 523 45.25 -1.96 -17.65
N ARG A 524 45.44 -3.23 -18.01
CA ARG A 524 44.46 -4.02 -18.78
C ARG A 524 43.21 -4.27 -17.94
N ARG A 525 43.39 -4.63 -16.67
CA ARG A 525 42.33 -4.88 -15.69
C ARG A 525 41.51 -3.63 -15.40
N ALA A 526 42.17 -2.48 -15.25
CA ALA A 526 41.52 -1.19 -15.06
C ALA A 526 40.65 -0.79 -16.26
N ALA A 527 41.17 -0.95 -17.48
CA ALA A 527 40.39 -0.73 -18.70
C ALA A 527 39.19 -1.68 -18.79
N TYR A 528 39.39 -2.97 -18.51
CA TYR A 528 38.31 -3.96 -18.53
C TYR A 528 37.20 -3.63 -17.51
N LEU A 529 37.57 -3.34 -16.27
CA LEU A 529 36.63 -2.99 -15.21
C LEU A 529 35.86 -1.70 -15.54
N PHE A 530 36.55 -0.70 -16.08
CA PHE A 530 35.93 0.54 -16.54
C PHE A 530 34.88 0.28 -17.63
N GLU A 531 35.20 -0.54 -18.64
CA GLU A 531 34.23 -0.90 -19.69
C GLU A 531 33.02 -1.66 -19.14
N ARG A 532 33.23 -2.60 -18.20
CA ARG A 532 32.12 -3.34 -17.55
C ARG A 532 31.20 -2.43 -16.75
N LEU A 533 31.76 -1.43 -16.05
CA LEU A 533 30.98 -0.43 -15.32
C LEU A 533 30.24 0.52 -16.27
N ARG A 534 30.86 0.91 -17.38
CA ARG A 534 30.25 1.71 -18.43
C ARG A 534 29.06 0.99 -19.07
N GLU A 535 29.21 -0.28 -19.41
CA GLU A 535 28.11 -1.14 -19.90
C GLU A 535 26.97 -1.26 -18.87
N ALA A 536 27.31 -1.42 -17.59
CA ALA A 536 26.31 -1.47 -16.52
C ALA A 536 25.56 -0.13 -16.37
N ALA A 537 26.22 1.01 -16.62
CA ALA A 537 25.63 2.35 -16.50
C ALA A 537 24.88 2.85 -17.76
N SER A 538 25.17 2.33 -18.96
CA SER A 538 24.77 2.93 -20.24
C SER A 538 23.32 2.68 -20.69
N ILE A 539 22.59 1.75 -20.06
CA ILE A 539 21.17 1.52 -20.36
C ILE A 539 20.32 2.18 -19.27
N GLY A 540 19.81 3.37 -19.60
CA GLY A 540 18.88 4.11 -18.75
C GLY A 540 17.44 3.57 -18.81
N PRO A 541 16.53 4.05 -17.95
CA PRO A 541 15.16 3.56 -17.77
C PRO A 541 14.24 3.66 -19.00
N ARG A 542 14.70 4.24 -20.12
CA ARG A 542 13.93 4.41 -21.36
C ARG A 542 14.24 3.38 -22.45
N ASN A 543 15.24 2.52 -22.25
CA ASN A 543 15.63 1.47 -23.20
C ASN A 543 15.37 0.07 -22.62
N ALA A 544 14.14 -0.14 -22.12
CA ALA A 544 13.64 -1.33 -21.42
C ALA A 544 13.63 -2.66 -22.24
N THR A 545 14.36 -2.70 -23.35
CA THR A 545 14.52 -3.85 -24.25
C THR A 545 15.92 -4.48 -24.17
N SER A 546 16.81 -4.04 -23.27
CA SER A 546 18.25 -4.38 -23.37
C SER A 546 18.63 -5.84 -23.09
N LEU A 547 17.76 -6.61 -22.42
CA LEU A 547 17.97 -8.05 -22.32
C LEU A 547 17.67 -8.75 -23.65
N GLY A 548 16.76 -8.21 -24.46
CA GLY A 548 16.04 -8.91 -25.54
C GLY A 548 16.89 -9.48 -26.66
N SER A 549 18.04 -8.89 -27.00
CA SER A 549 18.95 -9.48 -28.03
C SER A 549 19.82 -10.62 -27.51
N ASN A 550 19.87 -10.79 -26.18
CA ASN A 550 20.78 -11.70 -25.49
C ASN A 550 20.00 -12.78 -24.70
N VAL A 551 18.67 -12.72 -24.67
CA VAL A 551 17.86 -13.77 -24.05
C VAL A 551 17.91 -15.02 -24.93
N VAL A 552 18.20 -16.17 -24.32
CA VAL A 552 18.16 -17.46 -24.99
C VAL A 552 16.78 -18.09 -24.85
N ASP A 553 16.29 -18.71 -25.92
CA ASP A 553 15.11 -19.57 -25.85
C ASP A 553 15.48 -20.87 -25.13
N GLY A 554 15.26 -20.90 -23.82
CA GLY A 554 15.48 -22.06 -22.96
C GLY A 554 16.45 -21.80 -21.80
N ASN A 555 16.99 -22.90 -21.26
CA ASN A 555 17.72 -22.88 -19.99
C ASN A 555 19.23 -23.09 -20.16
N VAL A 556 19.82 -22.67 -21.30
CA VAL A 556 21.23 -22.93 -21.62
C VAL A 556 21.99 -21.62 -21.90
N VAL A 557 22.94 -21.29 -21.03
CA VAL A 557 23.82 -20.13 -21.09
C VAL A 557 25.25 -20.61 -21.36
N GLU A 558 25.72 -20.42 -22.58
CA GLU A 558 27.03 -20.89 -23.06
C GLU A 558 28.10 -19.79 -23.02
N ASN A 559 27.70 -18.51 -23.10
CA ASN A 559 28.64 -17.38 -23.14
C ASN A 559 28.19 -16.19 -22.28
N ALA A 560 29.07 -15.19 -22.13
CA ALA A 560 28.87 -14.03 -21.27
C ALA A 560 27.77 -13.07 -21.74
N GLN A 561 27.38 -13.13 -23.02
CA GLN A 561 26.33 -12.29 -23.56
C GLN A 561 24.96 -12.88 -23.23
N GLN A 562 24.82 -14.20 -23.38
CA GLN A 562 23.58 -14.93 -23.17
C GLN A 562 23.00 -14.80 -21.74
N VAL A 563 21.67 -14.75 -21.67
CA VAL A 563 20.90 -14.68 -20.44
C VAL A 563 19.69 -15.61 -20.55
N ALA A 564 19.49 -16.49 -19.58
CA ALA A 564 18.23 -17.22 -19.42
C ALA A 564 17.30 -16.44 -18.49
N LEU A 565 16.08 -16.13 -18.95
CA LEU A 565 15.02 -15.53 -18.15
C LEU A 565 14.03 -16.60 -17.71
N LEU A 566 13.79 -16.69 -16.41
CA LEU A 566 13.01 -17.77 -15.81
C LEU A 566 12.01 -17.21 -14.81
N ALA A 567 10.89 -17.91 -14.64
CA ALA A 567 9.94 -17.65 -13.56
C ALA A 567 10.00 -18.77 -12.54
N TYR A 568 10.44 -18.48 -11.32
CA TYR A 568 10.46 -19.44 -10.23
C TYR A 568 9.06 -19.62 -9.65
N ARG A 569 8.56 -20.86 -9.64
CA ARG A 569 7.19 -21.20 -9.22
C ARG A 569 7.14 -22.14 -7.99
N GLY A 570 8.24 -22.23 -7.24
CA GLY A 570 8.39 -23.20 -6.15
C GLY A 570 8.90 -24.57 -6.61
N GLU A 571 8.76 -24.91 -7.90
CA GLU A 571 9.34 -26.12 -8.48
C GLU A 571 10.84 -25.94 -8.78
N PRO A 572 11.67 -26.99 -8.64
CA PRO A 572 13.07 -26.93 -9.00
C PRO A 572 13.29 -26.59 -10.49
N LEU A 573 14.12 -25.59 -10.77
CA LEU A 573 14.50 -25.19 -12.12
C LEU A 573 15.96 -25.48 -12.38
N THR A 574 16.28 -26.15 -13.49
CA THR A 574 17.67 -26.43 -13.88
C THR A 574 18.09 -25.57 -15.06
N VAL A 575 19.25 -24.92 -14.93
CA VAL A 575 19.89 -24.09 -15.95
C VAL A 575 21.30 -24.59 -16.20
N MET A 576 21.63 -24.80 -17.47
CA MET A 576 22.99 -25.11 -17.90
C MET A 576 23.76 -23.81 -18.06
N VAL A 577 24.80 -23.58 -17.26
CA VAL A 577 25.67 -22.39 -17.36
C VAL A 577 27.10 -22.85 -17.55
N GLY A 578 27.72 -22.47 -18.67
CA GLY A 578 29.09 -22.89 -19.00
C GLY A 578 29.27 -24.41 -18.99
N GLY A 579 28.25 -25.15 -19.45
CA GLY A 579 28.25 -26.62 -19.47
C GLY A 579 27.93 -27.30 -18.12
N ARG A 580 27.54 -26.55 -17.09
CA ARG A 580 27.23 -27.09 -15.75
C ARG A 580 25.76 -26.88 -15.37
N ALA A 581 25.14 -27.91 -14.81
CA ALA A 581 23.75 -27.86 -14.37
C ALA A 581 23.63 -27.18 -12.99
N LEU A 582 23.17 -25.93 -12.96
CA LEU A 582 22.75 -25.25 -11.73
C LEU A 582 21.26 -25.49 -11.50
N THR A 583 20.91 -25.96 -10.32
CA THR A 583 19.50 -26.18 -9.93
C THR A 583 19.08 -25.12 -8.92
N LEU A 584 18.04 -24.35 -9.24
CA LEU A 584 17.36 -23.44 -8.32
C LEU A 584 16.19 -24.17 -7.66
N ARG A 585 16.13 -24.17 -6.32
CA ARG A 585 15.04 -24.80 -5.56
C ARG A 585 14.81 -24.10 -4.23
N ALA A 586 13.63 -24.26 -3.64
CA ALA A 586 13.36 -23.80 -2.29
C ALA A 586 14.15 -24.68 -1.30
N ASP A 587 14.71 -24.06 -0.27
CA ASP A 587 15.19 -24.77 0.90
C ASP A 587 14.06 -25.10 1.89
N SER A 588 14.41 -25.61 3.06
CA SER A 588 13.44 -25.96 4.11
C SER A 588 12.69 -24.75 4.69
N GLU A 589 13.22 -23.54 4.53
CA GLU A 589 12.61 -22.29 4.99
C GLU A 589 11.81 -21.60 3.88
N GLY A 590 11.82 -22.15 2.66
CA GLY A 590 11.13 -21.62 1.50
C GLY A 590 11.97 -20.62 0.68
N GLU A 591 13.23 -20.41 1.04
CA GLU A 591 14.12 -19.49 0.34
C GLU A 591 14.70 -20.13 -0.92
N VAL A 592 14.81 -19.34 -1.98
CA VAL A 592 15.34 -19.83 -3.26
C VAL A 592 16.85 -20.02 -3.10
N THR A 593 17.31 -21.25 -3.27
CA THR A 593 18.72 -21.62 -3.20
C THR A 593 19.20 -22.18 -4.54
N VAL A 594 20.46 -21.92 -4.85
CA VAL A 594 21.16 -22.49 -5.99
C VAL A 594 22.04 -23.63 -5.51
N VAL A 595 21.92 -24.76 -6.19
CA VAL A 595 22.68 -25.97 -5.94
C VAL A 595 23.47 -26.33 -7.20
N LEU A 596 24.79 -26.45 -7.05
CA LEU A 596 25.67 -27.04 -8.03
C LEU A 596 26.32 -28.30 -7.44
N PRO A 597 26.36 -29.43 -8.16
CA PRO A 597 27.07 -30.62 -7.68
C PRO A 597 28.52 -30.31 -7.29
N GLY A 598 28.91 -30.70 -6.07
CA GLY A 598 30.26 -30.50 -5.54
C GLY A 598 30.50 -29.15 -4.85
N LEU A 599 29.51 -28.26 -4.79
CA LEU A 599 29.58 -27.00 -4.06
C LEU A 599 28.40 -26.85 -3.08
N PRO A 600 28.56 -26.08 -1.99
CA PRO A 600 27.49 -25.88 -1.02
C PRO A 600 26.31 -25.09 -1.65
N PRO A 601 25.07 -25.40 -1.27
CA PRO A 601 23.91 -24.57 -1.62
C PRO A 601 24.10 -23.13 -1.16
N GLN A 602 23.64 -22.17 -1.96
CA GLN A 602 23.70 -20.74 -1.61
C GLN A 602 22.32 -20.10 -1.84
N ALA A 603 21.88 -19.29 -0.88
CA ALA A 603 20.63 -18.54 -1.00
C ALA A 603 20.73 -17.45 -2.07
N VAL A 604 19.66 -17.28 -2.84
CA VAL A 604 19.49 -16.28 -3.88
C VAL A 604 18.70 -15.12 -3.27
N GLY A 605 19.43 -14.08 -2.88
CA GLY A 605 18.86 -12.77 -2.57
C GLY A 605 18.36 -12.07 -3.85
N ASP A 606 18.53 -10.76 -3.96
CA ASP A 606 18.27 -10.02 -5.20
C ASP A 606 19.37 -10.23 -6.27
N ILE A 607 20.61 -10.48 -5.84
CA ILE A 607 21.72 -10.95 -6.67
C ILE A 607 22.49 -12.09 -5.98
N LEU A 608 23.00 -13.03 -6.78
CA LEU A 608 23.94 -14.07 -6.34
C LEU A 608 25.05 -14.22 -7.37
N ILE A 609 26.29 -14.29 -6.89
CA ILE A 609 27.47 -14.58 -7.71
C ILE A 609 28.02 -15.89 -7.19
N TYR A 610 27.89 -16.93 -8.01
CA TYR A 610 28.25 -18.29 -7.66
C TYR A 610 29.56 -18.67 -8.38
N PRO A 611 30.70 -18.71 -7.66
CA PRO A 611 31.98 -18.96 -8.28
C PRO A 611 32.07 -20.39 -8.82
N MET A 612 32.62 -20.53 -10.02
CA MET A 612 33.00 -21.78 -10.68
C MET A 612 34.49 -21.70 -11.06
N PRO A 613 35.16 -22.79 -11.49
CA PRO A 613 36.61 -22.78 -11.72
C PRO A 613 37.11 -21.74 -12.73
N ASP A 614 36.41 -21.57 -13.86
CA ASP A 614 36.85 -20.68 -14.96
C ASP A 614 35.88 -19.50 -15.20
N SER A 615 34.82 -19.41 -14.40
CA SER A 615 33.76 -18.41 -14.54
C SER A 615 32.94 -18.31 -13.26
N SER A 616 32.06 -17.33 -13.17
CA SER A 616 31.00 -17.28 -12.16
C SER A 616 29.63 -17.36 -12.84
N ALA A 617 28.71 -18.11 -12.25
CA ALA A 617 27.29 -17.94 -12.58
C ALA A 617 26.80 -16.67 -11.88
N VAL A 618 26.04 -15.86 -12.60
CA VAL A 618 25.50 -14.58 -12.11
C VAL A 618 23.99 -14.68 -12.17
N ILE A 619 23.34 -14.53 -11.03
CA ILE A 619 21.89 -14.69 -10.89
C ILE A 619 21.33 -13.40 -10.31
N ALA A 620 20.31 -12.86 -10.95
CA ALA A 620 19.52 -11.75 -10.46
C ALA A 620 18.08 -12.19 -10.26
N ARG A 621 17.46 -11.77 -9.16
CA ARG A 621 16.10 -12.15 -8.76
C ARG A 621 15.29 -10.92 -8.43
N GLN A 622 14.10 -10.84 -9.01
CA GLN A 622 13.10 -9.83 -8.67
C GLN A 622 11.75 -10.53 -8.50
N GLY A 623 11.35 -10.76 -7.25
CA GLY A 623 10.17 -11.57 -6.93
C GLY A 623 10.30 -12.99 -7.48
N LEU A 624 9.39 -13.35 -8.40
CA LEU A 624 9.39 -14.64 -9.10
C LEU A 624 10.28 -14.66 -10.34
N ARG A 625 10.74 -13.50 -10.83
CA ARG A 625 11.54 -13.40 -12.05
C ARG A 625 13.01 -13.59 -11.74
N LEU A 626 13.68 -14.41 -12.53
CA LEU A 626 15.11 -14.70 -12.44
C LEU A 626 15.77 -14.40 -13.77
N ALA A 627 16.95 -13.81 -13.71
CA ALA A 627 17.87 -13.73 -14.84
C ALA A 627 19.16 -14.47 -14.47
N VAL A 628 19.52 -15.46 -15.28
CA VAL A 628 20.74 -16.26 -15.09
C VAL A 628 21.69 -15.97 -16.24
N GLY A 629 22.91 -15.57 -15.91
CA GLY A 629 23.99 -15.34 -16.85
C GLY A 629 25.30 -15.94 -16.37
N MET A 630 26.36 -15.68 -17.14
CA MET A 630 27.72 -16.11 -16.82
C MET A 630 28.68 -14.94 -16.90
N HIS A 631 29.68 -14.94 -16.02
CA HIS A 631 30.83 -14.05 -16.06
C HIS A 631 32.12 -14.88 -16.21
N PRO A 632 32.78 -14.89 -17.38
CA PRO A 632 34.05 -15.59 -17.56
C PRO A 632 35.19 -14.86 -16.84
N TYR A 633 36.12 -15.60 -16.25
CA TYR A 633 37.31 -14.99 -15.66
C TYR A 633 38.26 -14.52 -16.75
N LEU A 634 38.82 -13.33 -16.58
CA LEU A 634 39.90 -12.87 -17.44
C LEU A 634 41.19 -13.55 -16.94
N HIS A 635 41.85 -14.32 -17.78
CA HIS A 635 43.13 -14.97 -17.47
C HIS A 635 44.33 -14.07 -17.79
#